data_AF-A0A2E3UVC6-F1
#
_entry.id   AF-A0A2E3UVC6-F1
#
_cell.length_a   1.000
_cell.length_b   1.000
_cell.length_c   1.000
_cell.angle_alpha   90.00
_cell.angle_beta   90.00
_cell.angle_gamma   90.00
#
_symmetry.space_group_name_H-M   'P 1'
#
loop_
_entity.id
_entity.type
_entity.pdbx_description
1 polymer ?
#
loop_
_entity_poly.entity_id
_entity_poly.type
_entity_poly.pdbx_seq_one_letter_code
_entity_poly.pdbx_strand_id
1 'polypeptide(L)'
;MRNNKIKLFIGNFFFIIPCFFITFFSLSVSDHSFENFFASKGKFNFSKNSNESGEEYFVNEAYGYDWLLDIFKGKEDRLENFFLVDRVLSLIKSHYVDSEIVNNEFILSRLLVFVKKKQNNLLVNFSEKKWYISHTIKGSVVFDASNYDTYDLVKFILEVSSLLENHKTSYKDALTATVNSILSSLDRHTTLLSKAEYRELKEGTEGRFGGLGVLVGVRNRILTVLKAIPESPAMAVGIKSGDKILSINGMSTYGFSIDELVEYMRGDPGSIAQLSLLSEDDLSPRVIQVKREIINVKSVEREDIISKNNAILFIKIDSFSMQTAADVRTSFDEFKSKYGKINGLIIDLRFNPGGLLDQSVKVSDLFLKESLIVSTKGLMDEYQYASQYTGDTDVPIIILLDEESASASEILAGSLKDNDRALILGQKSFGKGSVQTIVEMPDELALKLTVARYYTPGGYSIQDVGIDPDILLYSISNKNENINLLSSSLHHVYKESFISSREDDSLQLSNKSKNQQILYYVKKPKKMKENESDIEKNLSVQILREANKFFLEKKIEDFSRSNLISTVNLSKKIRANISSLADETHQFLNDNFNIEWSNNFDHFSSLQNDSVTIQSVFVDKEIYNRGDLLNINFQIFNPTQSDAERVSILAKIRGLNFAMYEILLGKVKKGEVKNGKIELKLPNINSSTPAVIDVGLLFSGVWNKKSIKTIAIDFQEKQMAEIAADIRLVSEHGGKVLGKLEAKEYAKLAISVTNSSQVEMKDVSVEVLNLAGKQIALGERQKLIPWISPGRSEVIHVEILGGRSLVSKKIPLGVYIDSSDIMKPQKDVMFIDGLID
;
A
#
# COMPACT_ATOMS: atom_id res chain seq x y z
N MET A 1 39.45 31.81 5.06
CA MET A 1 40.85 31.69 5.52
C MET A 1 40.91 30.76 6.72
N ARG A 2 41.78 29.74 6.66
CA ARG A 2 42.46 28.96 7.74
C ARG A 2 41.67 28.14 8.79
N ASN A 3 41.77 26.81 8.61
CA ASN A 3 42.23 25.75 9.53
C ASN A 3 41.54 25.51 10.90
N ASN A 4 40.88 24.35 11.09
CA ASN A 4 41.53 23.10 11.56
C ASN A 4 40.56 21.89 11.72
N LYS A 5 40.92 20.80 11.02
CA LYS A 5 40.95 19.37 11.43
C LYS A 5 39.74 18.70 12.13
N ILE A 6 39.05 17.85 11.36
CA ILE A 6 38.71 16.47 11.79
C ILE A 6 39.03 15.52 10.62
N LYS A 7 39.83 14.48 10.91
CA LYS A 7 40.18 13.37 10.02
C LYS A 7 38.97 12.45 9.86
N LEU A 8 38.55 12.17 8.63
CA LEU A 8 37.73 11.01 8.29
C LEU A 8 38.43 10.23 7.17
N PHE A 9 38.45 8.91 7.36
CA PHE A 9 39.15 7.90 6.58
C PHE A 9 38.81 8.01 5.08
N ILE A 10 39.85 8.12 4.25
CA ILE A 10 39.79 8.00 2.79
C ILE A 10 40.12 6.55 2.44
N GLY A 11 39.18 5.90 1.75
CA GLY A 11 39.37 4.65 1.01
C GLY A 11 38.00 4.20 0.49
N ASN A 12 37.70 4.08 -0.81
CA ASN A 12 38.48 4.27 -2.02
C ASN A 12 37.54 4.80 -3.14
N PHE A 13 38.03 5.81 -3.86
CA PHE A 13 37.70 6.29 -5.21
C PHE A 13 36.45 5.73 -5.94
N PHE A 14 35.38 6.53 -6.02
CA PHE A 14 34.40 6.50 -7.12
C PHE A 14 33.69 7.87 -7.28
N PHE A 15 34.45 8.97 -7.17
CA PHE A 15 33.93 10.34 -7.33
C PHE A 15 34.84 11.20 -8.22
N ILE A 16 35.29 10.68 -9.36
CA ILE A 16 35.92 11.52 -10.40
C ILE A 16 35.61 10.95 -11.81
N ILE A 17 34.33 10.80 -12.18
CA ILE A 17 33.94 10.64 -13.60
C ILE A 17 32.58 11.31 -13.88
N PRO A 18 32.45 12.63 -13.64
CA PRO A 18 31.62 13.41 -14.57
C PRO A 18 32.35 14.56 -15.27
N CYS A 19 33.52 15.00 -14.77
CA CYS A 19 34.17 16.21 -15.31
C CYS A 19 35.21 15.98 -16.40
N PHE A 20 35.66 14.74 -16.66
CA PHE A 20 36.72 14.50 -17.66
C PHE A 20 36.24 14.07 -19.04
N PHE A 21 34.94 13.77 -19.20
CA PHE A 21 34.37 13.42 -20.51
C PHE A 21 33.75 14.61 -21.26
N ILE A 22 33.69 15.79 -20.63
CA ILE A 22 33.23 17.05 -21.23
C ILE A 22 34.42 18.00 -21.40
N THR A 23 35.37 17.64 -22.26
CA THR A 23 36.26 18.61 -22.93
C THR A 23 36.88 17.95 -24.15
N PHE A 24 36.15 18.00 -25.27
CA PHE A 24 36.77 17.92 -26.59
C PHE A 24 37.47 19.26 -26.84
N PHE A 25 38.74 19.39 -26.45
CA PHE A 25 39.66 20.34 -27.09
C PHE A 25 41.10 19.90 -26.81
N SER A 26 41.76 19.48 -27.90
CA SER A 26 43.22 19.45 -28.13
C SER A 26 44.12 19.50 -26.89
N LEU A 27 44.46 18.36 -26.32
CA LEU A 27 45.65 18.23 -25.47
C LEU A 27 46.36 16.92 -25.81
N SER A 28 47.47 17.05 -26.54
CA SER A 28 48.47 16.01 -26.69
C SER A 28 49.04 15.67 -25.31
N VAL A 29 48.73 14.49 -24.78
CA VAL A 29 49.32 14.04 -23.51
C VAL A 29 49.99 12.68 -23.72
N SER A 30 51.31 12.76 -23.79
CA SER A 30 52.26 11.66 -23.71
C SER A 30 52.45 11.23 -22.25
N ASP A 31 51.51 10.49 -21.66
CA ASP A 31 51.71 9.92 -20.32
C ASP A 31 51.40 8.41 -20.27
N HIS A 32 52.46 7.61 -20.12
CA HIS A 32 52.45 6.14 -19.91
C HIS A 32 51.81 5.69 -18.57
N SER A 33 51.17 6.58 -17.82
CA SER A 33 50.50 6.26 -16.55
C SER A 33 49.09 5.67 -16.75
N PHE A 34 48.44 5.99 -17.88
CA PHE A 34 47.09 5.51 -18.22
C PHE A 34 47.07 4.06 -18.70
N GLU A 35 48.06 3.66 -19.53
CA GLU A 35 48.23 2.28 -19.99
C GLU A 35 48.52 1.32 -18.82
N ASN A 36 49.37 1.74 -17.87
CA ASN A 36 49.78 0.89 -16.76
C ASN A 36 48.66 0.60 -15.75
N PHE A 37 47.73 1.54 -15.52
CA PHE A 37 46.61 1.34 -14.59
C PHE A 37 45.58 0.30 -15.09
N PHE A 38 45.33 0.26 -16.40
CA PHE A 38 44.40 -0.70 -17.01
C PHE A 38 45.07 -2.01 -17.44
N ALA A 39 46.37 -1.98 -17.82
CA ALA A 39 47.15 -3.18 -18.10
C ALA A 39 47.38 -4.05 -16.84
N SER A 40 47.54 -3.43 -15.65
CA SER A 40 47.70 -4.19 -14.40
C SER A 40 46.44 -4.95 -13.96
N LYS A 41 45.28 -4.67 -14.57
CA LYS A 41 44.01 -5.40 -14.38
C LYS A 41 43.78 -6.51 -15.41
N GLY A 42 44.72 -6.70 -16.36
CA GLY A 42 44.77 -7.84 -17.28
C GLY A 42 43.62 -7.96 -18.29
N LYS A 43 42.85 -6.90 -18.55
CA LYS A 43 41.61 -6.99 -19.35
C LYS A 43 41.50 -6.05 -20.56
N PHE A 44 42.53 -5.28 -20.88
CA PHE A 44 42.43 -4.27 -21.93
C PHE A 44 43.70 -4.20 -22.77
N ASN A 45 43.63 -4.72 -24.01
CA ASN A 45 44.64 -4.52 -25.05
C ASN A 45 44.23 -3.32 -25.90
N PHE A 46 45.11 -2.32 -25.99
CA PHE A 46 44.87 -1.13 -26.80
C PHE A 46 45.78 -1.15 -28.04
N SER A 47 45.20 -0.99 -29.23
CA SER A 47 45.95 -0.77 -30.47
C SER A 47 45.93 0.71 -30.87
N LYS A 48 47.10 1.22 -31.25
CA LYS A 48 47.30 2.61 -31.64
C LYS A 48 46.91 2.78 -33.11
N ASN A 49 45.99 3.69 -33.37
CA ASN A 49 45.48 4.02 -34.71
C ASN A 49 45.63 5.51 -34.99
N SER A 50 45.53 5.91 -36.26
CA SER A 50 45.59 7.30 -36.68
C SER A 50 44.45 7.62 -37.65
N ASN A 51 43.81 8.77 -37.50
CA ASN A 51 42.81 9.24 -38.45
C ASN A 51 43.45 9.82 -39.73
N GLU A 52 42.63 10.15 -40.73
CA GLU A 52 43.09 10.69 -42.02
C GLU A 52 43.84 12.04 -41.90
N SER A 53 43.68 12.74 -40.77
CA SER A 53 44.43 13.96 -40.41
C SER A 53 45.74 13.70 -39.66
N GLY A 54 46.09 12.43 -39.37
CA GLY A 54 47.33 12.04 -38.70
C GLY A 54 47.32 12.15 -37.17
N GLU A 55 46.16 12.36 -36.55
CA GLU A 55 46.04 12.32 -35.08
C GLU A 55 45.92 10.87 -34.60
N GLU A 56 46.77 10.51 -33.66
CA GLU A 56 46.82 9.16 -33.10
C GLU A 56 45.83 9.00 -31.92
N TYR A 57 45.08 7.90 -31.91
CA TYR A 57 44.17 7.49 -30.85
C TYR A 57 44.30 5.99 -30.58
N PHE A 58 43.95 5.56 -29.37
CA PHE A 58 44.08 4.16 -28.95
C PHE A 58 42.71 3.48 -28.88
N VAL A 59 42.60 2.27 -29.44
CA VAL A 59 41.36 1.49 -29.54
C VAL A 59 41.51 0.20 -28.75
N ASN A 60 40.53 -0.13 -27.91
CA ASN A 60 40.52 -1.37 -27.15
C ASN A 60 39.93 -2.51 -27.97
N GLU A 61 40.68 -3.61 -28.16
CA GLU A 61 40.28 -4.70 -29.08
C GLU A 61 39.29 -5.71 -28.48
N ALA A 62 38.96 -5.62 -27.19
CA ALA A 62 38.20 -6.68 -26.51
C ALA A 62 36.67 -6.57 -26.59
N TYR A 63 36.08 -5.41 -26.91
CA TYR A 63 34.62 -5.23 -26.94
C TYR A 63 34.18 -4.25 -28.04
N GLY A 64 33.18 -4.64 -28.84
CA GLY A 64 32.62 -3.80 -29.92
C GLY A 64 31.98 -2.52 -29.37
N TYR A 65 32.59 -1.37 -29.70
CA TYR A 65 32.20 -0.03 -29.22
C TYR A 65 31.06 0.63 -30.01
N ASP A 66 30.45 -0.01 -31.01
CA ASP A 66 29.41 0.60 -31.85
C ASP A 66 28.21 1.10 -31.02
N TRP A 67 27.82 0.35 -29.99
CA TRP A 67 26.75 0.75 -29.06
C TRP A 67 27.13 1.97 -28.20
N LEU A 68 28.37 2.03 -27.70
CA LEU A 68 28.81 3.13 -26.83
C LEU A 68 28.92 4.41 -27.66
N LEU A 69 29.44 4.28 -28.89
CA LEU A 69 29.44 5.34 -29.89
C LEU A 69 28.01 5.79 -30.27
N ASP A 70 27.03 4.88 -30.34
CA ASP A 70 25.62 5.21 -30.56
C ASP A 70 24.94 5.86 -29.33
N ILE A 71 25.39 5.58 -28.11
CA ILE A 71 25.00 6.33 -26.91
C ILE A 71 25.60 7.74 -26.95
N PHE A 72 26.88 7.87 -27.35
CA PHE A 72 27.57 9.15 -27.48
C PHE A 72 27.08 9.98 -28.68
N LYS A 73 26.41 9.37 -29.67
CA LYS A 73 25.74 10.06 -30.79
C LYS A 73 24.38 10.63 -30.37
N GLY A 74 24.39 11.56 -29.43
CA GLY A 74 23.30 12.54 -29.25
C GLY A 74 22.04 12.05 -28.51
N LYS A 75 22.16 11.06 -27.62
CA LYS A 75 21.07 10.66 -26.70
C LYS A 75 21.60 10.59 -25.26
N GLU A 76 21.85 11.76 -24.67
CA GLU A 76 22.34 11.91 -23.28
C GLU A 76 21.53 11.06 -22.28
N ASP A 77 20.22 10.99 -22.44
CA ASP A 77 19.30 10.17 -21.63
C ASP A 77 19.70 8.68 -21.56
N ARG A 78 20.30 8.10 -22.62
CA ARG A 78 20.66 6.66 -22.61
C ARG A 78 21.86 6.36 -21.72
N LEU A 79 22.80 7.29 -21.60
CA LEU A 79 23.98 7.14 -20.74
C LEU A 79 23.57 7.23 -19.26
N GLU A 80 22.71 8.19 -18.92
CA GLU A 80 22.18 8.35 -17.56
C GLU A 80 21.39 7.12 -17.11
N ASN A 81 20.53 6.60 -17.99
CA ASN A 81 19.77 5.37 -17.73
C ASN A 81 20.67 4.14 -17.55
N PHE A 82 21.78 4.05 -18.28
CA PHE A 82 22.78 2.99 -18.07
C PHE A 82 23.37 3.06 -16.66
N PHE A 83 23.85 4.23 -16.23
CA PHE A 83 24.43 4.40 -14.90
C PHE A 83 23.42 4.20 -13.78
N LEU A 84 22.16 4.60 -14.00
CA LEU A 84 21.08 4.34 -13.06
C LEU A 84 20.90 2.83 -12.84
N VAL A 85 20.75 2.05 -13.90
CA VAL A 85 20.55 0.59 -13.82
C VAL A 85 21.79 -0.09 -13.24
N ASP A 86 22.99 0.24 -13.72
CA ASP A 86 24.25 -0.32 -13.20
C ASP A 86 24.39 -0.07 -11.69
N ARG A 87 24.12 1.17 -11.24
CA ARG A 87 24.17 1.52 -9.82
C ARG A 87 23.16 0.74 -9.00
N VAL A 88 21.92 0.58 -9.49
CA VAL A 88 20.91 -0.25 -8.82
C VAL A 88 21.38 -1.70 -8.70
N LEU A 89 21.84 -2.31 -9.79
CA LEU A 89 22.31 -3.71 -9.79
C LEU A 89 23.52 -3.90 -8.88
N SER A 90 24.45 -2.94 -8.85
CA SER A 90 25.61 -2.95 -7.96
C SER A 90 25.20 -2.89 -6.49
N LEU A 91 24.27 -1.98 -6.14
CA LEU A 91 23.77 -1.82 -4.77
C LEU A 91 23.07 -3.08 -4.26
N ILE A 92 22.19 -3.71 -5.06
CA ILE A 92 21.53 -4.95 -4.61
C ILE A 92 22.51 -6.12 -4.46
N LYS A 93 23.56 -6.20 -5.29
CA LYS A 93 24.59 -7.25 -5.18
C LYS A 93 25.49 -7.10 -3.97
N SER A 94 25.62 -5.89 -3.43
CA SER A 94 26.59 -5.58 -2.38
C SER A 94 25.98 -5.23 -1.03
N HIS A 95 24.73 -4.78 -1.00
CA HIS A 95 24.08 -4.25 0.21
C HIS A 95 22.71 -4.87 0.51
N TYR A 96 22.14 -5.67 -0.39
CA TYR A 96 20.88 -6.37 -0.09
C TYR A 96 21.08 -7.37 1.04
N VAL A 97 20.10 -7.50 1.93
CA VAL A 97 20.21 -8.35 3.14
C VAL A 97 20.61 -9.80 2.85
N ASP A 98 20.19 -10.35 1.72
CA ASP A 98 20.58 -11.69 1.23
C ASP A 98 21.40 -11.56 -0.06
N SER A 99 22.45 -10.73 -0.08
CA SER A 99 23.21 -10.44 -1.30
C SER A 99 23.84 -11.69 -1.95
N GLU A 100 24.07 -12.75 -1.17
CA GLU A 100 24.61 -14.03 -1.65
C GLU A 100 23.77 -14.69 -2.74
N ILE A 101 22.44 -14.47 -2.73
CA ILE A 101 21.54 -15.02 -3.76
C ILE A 101 21.42 -14.11 -5.00
N VAL A 102 21.95 -12.88 -4.93
CA VAL A 102 21.80 -11.86 -5.98
C VAL A 102 22.99 -11.93 -6.94
N ASN A 103 22.87 -12.78 -7.96
CA ASN A 103 23.86 -12.88 -9.05
C ASN A 103 23.24 -12.54 -10.42
N ASN A 104 24.06 -12.55 -11.48
CA ASN A 104 23.64 -12.23 -12.84
C ASN A 104 22.52 -13.18 -13.34
N GLU A 105 22.61 -14.46 -13.02
CA GLU A 105 21.62 -15.47 -13.40
C GLU A 105 20.29 -15.24 -12.69
N PHE A 106 20.33 -14.89 -11.40
CA PHE A 106 19.15 -14.48 -10.65
C PHE A 106 18.47 -13.30 -11.34
N ILE A 107 19.19 -12.20 -11.58
CA ILE A 107 18.61 -10.99 -12.19
C ILE A 107 18.00 -11.29 -13.57
N LEU A 108 18.74 -12.02 -14.42
CA LEU A 108 18.26 -12.42 -15.74
C LEU A 108 16.96 -13.25 -15.63
N SER A 109 16.92 -14.23 -14.74
CA SER A 109 15.73 -15.07 -14.54
C SER A 109 14.50 -14.26 -14.14
N ARG A 110 14.67 -13.23 -13.30
CA ARG A 110 13.59 -12.35 -12.81
C ARG A 110 13.07 -11.44 -13.89
N LEU A 111 13.98 -10.85 -14.68
CA LEU A 111 13.63 -10.07 -15.86
C LEU A 111 12.80 -10.93 -16.84
N LEU A 112 13.23 -12.15 -17.13
CA LEU A 112 12.53 -13.04 -18.08
C LEU A 112 11.13 -13.44 -17.59
N VAL A 113 10.95 -13.66 -16.27
CA VAL A 113 9.62 -13.88 -15.68
C VAL A 113 8.72 -12.67 -15.87
N PHE A 114 9.25 -11.45 -15.69
CA PHE A 114 8.50 -10.22 -15.92
C PHE A 114 8.08 -10.06 -17.39
N VAL A 115 9.01 -10.26 -18.33
CA VAL A 115 8.73 -10.18 -19.77
C VAL A 115 7.66 -11.19 -20.17
N LYS A 116 7.76 -12.44 -19.68
CA LYS A 116 6.74 -13.48 -19.92
C LYS A 116 5.36 -13.12 -19.36
N LYS A 117 5.27 -12.31 -18.29
CA LYS A 117 3.98 -11.85 -17.75
C LYS A 117 3.36 -10.71 -18.58
N LYS A 118 4.16 -9.94 -19.32
CA LYS A 118 3.70 -8.80 -20.14
C LYS A 118 3.23 -9.21 -21.56
N GLN A 119 2.69 -10.42 -21.69
CA GLN A 119 2.44 -11.18 -22.93
C GLN A 119 1.59 -10.50 -24.02
N ASN A 120 0.90 -9.40 -23.74
CA ASN A 120 -0.03 -8.82 -24.72
C ASN A 120 0.65 -8.36 -26.02
N ASN A 121 1.97 -8.13 -26.04
CA ASN A 121 2.71 -7.75 -27.26
C ASN A 121 4.13 -8.35 -27.37
N LEU A 122 4.52 -9.28 -26.48
CA LEU A 122 5.89 -9.81 -26.41
C LEU A 122 5.90 -11.34 -26.48
N LEU A 123 6.69 -11.88 -27.41
CA LEU A 123 6.98 -13.30 -27.53
C LEU A 123 8.38 -13.57 -26.97
N VAL A 124 8.49 -14.53 -26.05
CA VAL A 124 9.76 -14.93 -25.44
C VAL A 124 10.06 -16.37 -25.85
N ASN A 125 11.15 -16.57 -26.59
CA ASN A 125 11.65 -17.90 -26.98
C ASN A 125 13.09 -18.08 -26.51
N PHE A 126 13.47 -19.31 -26.19
CA PHE A 126 14.84 -19.70 -25.86
C PHE A 126 15.29 -20.80 -26.82
N SER A 127 16.33 -20.51 -27.59
CA SER A 127 16.94 -21.47 -28.50
C SER A 127 18.46 -21.28 -28.48
N GLU A 128 19.21 -22.38 -28.46
CA GLU A 128 20.68 -22.36 -28.58
C GLU A 128 21.39 -21.42 -27.59
N LYS A 129 20.96 -21.42 -26.32
CA LYS A 129 21.46 -20.51 -25.26
C LYS A 129 21.21 -19.02 -25.51
N LYS A 130 20.36 -18.68 -26.48
CA LYS A 130 19.93 -17.31 -26.76
C LYS A 130 18.47 -17.12 -26.40
N TRP A 131 18.20 -16.02 -25.69
CA TRP A 131 16.85 -15.54 -25.46
C TRP A 131 16.46 -14.57 -26.57
N TYR A 132 15.32 -14.83 -27.20
CA TYR A 132 14.72 -14.00 -28.20
C TYR A 132 13.46 -13.38 -27.60
N ILE A 133 13.45 -12.05 -27.48
CA ILE A 133 12.28 -11.28 -27.05
C ILE A 133 11.82 -10.46 -28.25
N SER A 134 10.74 -10.88 -28.88
CA SER A 134 10.17 -10.22 -30.05
C SER A 134 8.91 -9.45 -29.66
N HIS A 135 8.87 -8.16 -30.02
CA HIS A 135 7.67 -7.34 -29.96
C HIS A 135 7.00 -7.30 -31.34
N THR A 136 5.69 -7.48 -31.39
CA THR A 136 4.90 -7.61 -32.64
C THR A 136 5.14 -6.47 -33.64
N ILE A 137 5.44 -5.26 -33.14
CA ILE A 137 5.63 -4.04 -33.97
C ILE A 137 7.07 -3.48 -33.88
N LYS A 138 7.79 -3.73 -32.78
CA LYS A 138 9.02 -2.98 -32.43
C LYS A 138 10.31 -3.75 -32.72
N GLY A 139 10.21 -4.92 -33.35
CA GLY A 139 11.35 -5.78 -33.63
C GLY A 139 11.69 -6.71 -32.47
N SER A 140 12.88 -7.30 -32.50
CA SER A 140 13.33 -8.28 -31.50
C SER A 140 14.65 -7.88 -30.85
N VAL A 141 14.75 -8.18 -29.56
CA VAL A 141 15.98 -8.12 -28.79
C VAL A 141 16.47 -9.56 -28.58
N VAL A 142 17.78 -9.76 -28.74
CA VAL A 142 18.43 -11.06 -28.57
C VAL A 142 19.47 -10.96 -27.48
N PHE A 143 19.41 -11.88 -26.52
CA PHE A 143 20.38 -11.96 -25.43
C PHE A 143 21.10 -13.30 -25.45
N ASP A 144 22.42 -13.26 -25.53
CA ASP A 144 23.27 -14.44 -25.47
C ASP A 144 23.54 -14.82 -24.00
N ALA A 145 22.88 -15.87 -23.53
CA ALA A 145 23.04 -16.36 -22.16
C ALA A 145 24.19 -17.37 -22.03
N SER A 146 25.02 -17.58 -23.07
CA SER A 146 26.14 -18.53 -23.02
C SER A 146 27.35 -18.01 -22.24
N ASN A 147 27.63 -16.70 -22.34
CA ASN A 147 28.67 -16.01 -21.60
C ASN A 147 28.36 -14.51 -21.58
N TYR A 148 27.93 -14.00 -20.43
CA TYR A 148 27.53 -12.60 -20.26
C TYR A 148 27.98 -12.06 -18.90
N ASP A 149 28.27 -10.76 -18.84
CA ASP A 149 28.61 -10.09 -17.60
C ASP A 149 27.51 -9.10 -17.14
N THR A 150 27.83 -8.24 -16.16
CA THR A 150 26.87 -7.25 -15.66
C THR A 150 26.55 -6.18 -16.72
N TYR A 151 27.53 -5.81 -17.55
CA TYR A 151 27.33 -4.82 -18.61
C TYR A 151 26.34 -5.33 -19.66
N ASP A 152 26.50 -6.58 -20.11
CA ASP A 152 25.58 -7.22 -21.05
C ASP A 152 24.15 -7.25 -20.50
N LEU A 153 24.02 -7.50 -19.20
CA LEU A 153 22.72 -7.54 -18.52
C LEU A 153 22.08 -6.16 -18.39
N VAL A 154 22.83 -5.12 -18.06
CA VAL A 154 22.35 -3.73 -18.06
C VAL A 154 21.86 -3.35 -19.44
N LYS A 155 22.65 -3.65 -20.48
CA LYS A 155 22.28 -3.44 -21.88
C LYS A 155 20.96 -4.13 -22.22
N PHE A 156 20.83 -5.40 -21.85
CA PHE A 156 19.61 -6.16 -22.11
C PHE A 156 18.38 -5.57 -21.41
N ILE A 157 18.51 -5.12 -20.17
CA ILE A 157 17.44 -4.42 -19.44
C ILE A 157 16.99 -3.18 -20.22
N LEU A 158 17.93 -2.33 -20.65
CA LEU A 158 17.62 -1.10 -21.40
C LEU A 158 16.91 -1.39 -22.73
N GLU A 159 17.34 -2.43 -23.46
CA GLU A 159 16.74 -2.86 -24.72
C GLU A 159 15.31 -3.41 -24.52
N VAL A 160 15.12 -4.27 -23.49
CA VAL A 160 13.80 -4.79 -23.12
C VAL A 160 12.85 -3.65 -22.71
N SER A 161 13.33 -2.67 -21.95
CA SER A 161 12.54 -1.49 -21.58
C SER A 161 12.11 -0.67 -22.80
N SER A 162 12.95 -0.57 -23.84
CA SER A 162 12.59 0.12 -25.09
C SER A 162 11.47 -0.60 -25.87
N LEU A 163 11.42 -1.93 -25.80
CA LEU A 163 10.30 -2.69 -26.37
C LEU A 163 8.99 -2.43 -25.62
N LEU A 164 9.04 -2.12 -24.32
CA LEU A 164 7.87 -1.90 -23.47
C LEU A 164 7.27 -0.48 -23.55
N GLU A 165 8.06 0.51 -24.00
CA GLU A 165 7.61 1.88 -24.25
C GLU A 165 6.41 1.90 -25.22
N ASN A 166 5.48 2.85 -25.09
CA ASN A 166 4.39 3.03 -26.05
C ASN A 166 3.82 4.46 -25.95
N HIS A 167 2.79 4.79 -26.74
CA HIS A 167 2.18 6.13 -26.74
C HIS A 167 1.61 6.59 -25.38
N LYS A 168 1.37 5.68 -24.43
CA LYS A 168 0.91 5.96 -23.06
C LYS A 168 1.98 5.75 -21.98
N THR A 169 3.17 5.27 -22.33
CA THR A 169 4.22 4.92 -21.35
C THR A 169 5.55 5.39 -21.87
N SER A 170 6.16 6.37 -21.21
CA SER A 170 7.47 6.89 -21.59
C SER A 170 8.56 5.82 -21.42
N TYR A 171 9.70 6.00 -22.10
CA TYR A 171 10.86 5.14 -21.89
C TYR A 171 11.28 5.06 -20.41
N LYS A 172 11.26 6.19 -19.69
CA LYS A 172 11.65 6.26 -18.28
C LYS A 172 10.70 5.47 -17.38
N ASP A 173 9.40 5.53 -17.65
CA ASP A 173 8.40 4.72 -16.93
C ASP A 173 8.57 3.22 -17.24
N ALA A 174 8.82 2.88 -18.50
CA ALA A 174 9.07 1.50 -18.92
C ALA A 174 10.34 0.93 -18.27
N LEU A 175 11.41 1.75 -18.18
CA LEU A 175 12.66 1.39 -17.52
C LEU A 175 12.45 1.19 -16.02
N THR A 176 11.81 2.15 -15.36
CA THR A 176 11.50 2.07 -13.92
C THR A 176 10.65 0.84 -13.61
N ALA A 177 9.64 0.54 -14.42
CA ALA A 177 8.83 -0.67 -14.29
C ALA A 177 9.65 -1.96 -14.48
N THR A 178 10.60 -1.96 -15.42
CA THR A 178 11.50 -3.10 -15.67
C THR A 178 12.44 -3.33 -14.47
N VAL A 179 13.09 -2.26 -13.97
CA VAL A 179 13.96 -2.33 -12.78
C VAL A 179 13.17 -2.77 -11.55
N ASN A 180 12.01 -2.16 -11.29
CA ASN A 180 11.16 -2.53 -10.14
C ASN A 180 10.62 -3.96 -10.23
N SER A 181 10.48 -4.52 -11.43
CA SER A 181 10.15 -5.94 -11.59
C SER A 181 11.24 -6.87 -11.03
N ILE A 182 12.52 -6.49 -11.22
CA ILE A 182 13.67 -7.22 -10.67
C ILE A 182 13.69 -7.01 -9.15
N LEU A 183 13.58 -5.77 -8.68
CA LEU A 183 13.64 -5.43 -7.26
C LEU A 183 12.53 -6.09 -6.43
N SER A 184 11.28 -6.09 -6.93
CA SER A 184 10.13 -6.71 -6.26
C SER A 184 10.25 -8.24 -6.08
N SER A 185 11.20 -8.87 -6.77
CA SER A 185 11.49 -10.30 -6.63
C SER A 185 12.52 -10.62 -5.55
N LEU A 186 13.23 -9.60 -5.05
CA LEU A 186 14.09 -9.69 -3.88
C LEU A 186 13.21 -9.72 -2.63
N ASP A 187 12.41 -8.68 -2.45
CA ASP A 187 11.36 -8.56 -1.46
C ASP A 187 10.33 -7.50 -1.90
N ARG A 188 9.25 -7.33 -1.11
CA ARG A 188 8.19 -6.34 -1.37
C ARG A 188 8.52 -4.91 -0.92
N HIS A 189 9.68 -4.70 -0.29
CA HIS A 189 10.07 -3.43 0.35
C HIS A 189 11.19 -2.71 -0.39
N THR A 190 11.87 -3.41 -1.30
CA THR A 190 12.94 -2.93 -2.16
C THR A 190 12.35 -2.42 -3.47
N THR A 191 12.53 -1.13 -3.74
CA THR A 191 11.95 -0.47 -4.91
C THR A 191 12.75 0.76 -5.29
N LEU A 192 12.79 1.06 -6.59
CA LEU A 192 13.22 2.34 -7.11
C LEU A 192 12.01 3.28 -7.09
N LEU A 193 12.08 4.28 -6.22
CA LEU A 193 11.08 5.32 -6.03
C LEU A 193 11.27 6.39 -7.10
N SER A 194 10.16 6.77 -7.73
CA SER A 194 10.05 8.00 -8.49
C SER A 194 10.27 9.22 -7.60
N LYS A 195 10.51 10.39 -8.22
CA LYS A 195 10.62 11.67 -7.52
C LYS A 195 9.42 11.95 -6.60
N ALA A 196 8.21 11.66 -7.07
CA ALA A 196 6.98 11.85 -6.31
C ALA A 196 6.92 10.91 -5.09
N GLU A 197 7.16 9.61 -5.29
CA GLU A 197 7.15 8.61 -4.21
C GLU A 197 8.26 8.86 -3.18
N TYR A 198 9.45 9.28 -3.61
CA TYR A 198 10.55 9.61 -2.71
C TYR A 198 10.22 10.86 -1.87
N ARG A 199 9.66 11.89 -2.50
CA ARG A 199 9.19 13.09 -1.79
C ARG A 199 8.11 12.75 -0.77
N GLU A 200 7.14 11.92 -1.13
CA GLU A 200 6.09 11.48 -0.22
C GLU A 200 6.64 10.70 0.98
N LEU A 201 7.58 9.78 0.74
CA LEU A 201 8.25 9.05 1.81
C LEU A 201 8.97 9.99 2.78
N LYS A 202 9.68 11.00 2.25
CA LYS A 202 10.37 12.01 3.06
C LYS A 202 9.38 12.82 3.88
N GLU A 203 8.38 13.43 3.25
CA GLU A 203 7.35 14.22 3.90
C GLU A 203 6.60 13.46 5.01
N GLY A 204 6.26 12.18 4.76
CA GLY A 204 5.61 11.31 5.75
C GLY A 204 6.49 11.04 6.98
N THR A 205 7.79 10.80 6.80
CA THR A 205 8.72 10.57 7.92
C THR A 205 9.07 11.85 8.69
N GLU A 206 9.11 13.00 8.00
CA GLU A 206 9.32 14.28 8.67
C GLU A 206 8.12 14.73 9.53
N GLY A 207 6.92 14.17 9.27
CA GLY A 207 5.67 14.60 9.92
C GLY A 207 5.22 16.00 9.49
N ARG A 208 5.82 16.53 8.41
CA ARG A 208 5.54 17.85 7.88
C ARG A 208 5.69 17.88 6.36
N PHE A 209 4.87 18.68 5.70
CA PHE A 209 4.92 18.82 4.24
C PHE A 209 4.52 20.22 3.79
N GLY A 210 5.02 20.63 2.63
CA GLY A 210 4.59 21.88 1.99
C GLY A 210 3.25 21.70 1.29
N GLY A 211 2.21 22.43 1.72
CA GLY A 211 0.89 22.28 1.13
C GLY A 211 -0.16 23.26 1.65
N LEU A 212 -1.41 22.98 1.31
CA LEU A 212 -2.56 23.85 1.65
C LEU A 212 -3.13 23.53 3.04
N GLY A 213 -2.88 22.33 3.56
CA GLY A 213 -3.43 21.85 4.83
C GLY A 213 -4.92 21.51 4.77
N VAL A 214 -5.31 20.74 3.76
CA VAL A 214 -6.69 20.29 3.55
C VAL A 214 -6.76 18.78 3.39
N LEU A 215 -7.73 18.15 4.04
CA LEU A 215 -8.10 16.75 3.83
C LEU A 215 -9.23 16.69 2.81
N VAL A 216 -9.03 15.92 1.74
CA VAL A 216 -9.96 15.82 0.62
C VAL A 216 -10.38 14.38 0.36
N GLY A 217 -11.54 14.21 -0.28
CA GLY A 217 -12.05 12.92 -0.72
C GLY A 217 -13.08 13.11 -1.84
N VAL A 218 -13.41 12.03 -2.56
CA VAL A 218 -14.39 12.11 -3.64
C VAL A 218 -15.79 11.84 -3.08
N ARG A 219 -16.70 12.80 -3.22
CA ARG A 219 -18.13 12.65 -2.90
C ARG A 219 -18.96 12.98 -4.12
N ASN A 220 -19.92 12.11 -4.47
CA ASN A 220 -20.74 12.27 -5.68
C ASN A 220 -19.89 12.56 -6.92
N ARG A 221 -18.78 11.82 -7.07
CA ARG A 221 -17.78 11.93 -8.16
C ARG A 221 -17.00 13.25 -8.25
N ILE A 222 -17.13 14.16 -7.27
CA ILE A 222 -16.42 15.44 -7.25
C ILE A 222 -15.45 15.48 -6.07
N LEU A 223 -14.25 16.02 -6.28
CA LEU A 223 -13.28 16.25 -5.22
C LEU A 223 -13.85 17.24 -4.20
N THR A 224 -13.97 16.80 -2.96
CA THR A 224 -14.66 17.52 -1.89
C THR A 224 -13.76 17.63 -0.66
N VAL A 225 -13.76 18.79 -0.03
CA VAL A 225 -13.07 19.00 1.24
C VAL A 225 -13.79 18.23 2.33
N LEU A 226 -13.08 17.31 2.97
CA LEU A 226 -13.55 16.60 4.15
C LEU A 226 -13.33 17.45 5.40
N LYS A 227 -12.14 18.07 5.51
CA LYS A 227 -11.76 18.90 6.66
C LYS A 227 -10.59 19.83 6.30
N ALA A 228 -10.63 21.07 6.74
CA ALA A 228 -9.44 21.92 6.78
C ALA A 228 -8.63 21.63 8.05
N ILE A 229 -7.31 21.47 7.93
CA ILE A 229 -6.44 21.20 9.08
C ILE A 229 -6.42 22.46 9.98
N PRO A 230 -6.57 22.33 11.31
CA PRO A 230 -6.44 23.46 12.22
C PRO A 230 -5.14 24.23 12.00
N GLU A 231 -5.20 25.55 12.10
CA GLU A 231 -4.05 26.47 11.94
C GLU A 231 -3.39 26.42 10.54
N SER A 232 -4.04 25.81 9.54
CA SER A 232 -3.52 25.72 8.18
C SER A 232 -3.86 26.93 7.29
N PRO A 233 -3.14 27.12 6.17
CA PRO A 233 -3.48 28.12 5.15
C PRO A 233 -4.89 27.95 4.57
N ALA A 234 -5.32 26.70 4.32
CA ALA A 234 -6.67 26.41 3.83
C ALA A 234 -7.75 26.89 4.81
N MET A 235 -7.55 26.67 6.12
CA MET A 235 -8.47 27.17 7.14
C MET A 235 -8.45 28.71 7.21
N ALA A 236 -7.26 29.31 7.12
CA ALA A 236 -7.08 30.76 7.19
C ALA A 236 -7.79 31.52 6.05
N VAL A 237 -7.81 30.95 4.84
CA VAL A 237 -8.53 31.52 3.68
C VAL A 237 -10.01 31.11 3.61
N GLY A 238 -10.51 30.44 4.65
CA GLY A 238 -11.94 30.15 4.83
C GLY A 238 -12.48 28.95 4.05
N ILE A 239 -11.62 28.00 3.65
CA ILE A 239 -12.07 26.72 3.06
C ILE A 239 -12.82 25.92 4.12
N LYS A 240 -14.00 25.39 3.77
CA LYS A 240 -14.88 24.66 4.68
C LYS A 240 -15.09 23.21 4.24
N SER A 241 -15.43 22.36 5.20
CA SER A 241 -15.92 21.02 4.92
C SER A 241 -17.14 21.09 4.00
N GLY A 242 -17.16 20.25 2.97
CA GLY A 242 -18.21 20.21 1.94
C GLY A 242 -17.92 21.08 0.71
N ASP A 243 -16.91 21.96 0.74
CA ASP A 243 -16.50 22.70 -0.45
C ASP A 243 -16.03 21.74 -1.54
N LYS A 244 -16.55 21.90 -2.76
CA LYS A 244 -16.11 21.15 -3.94
C LYS A 244 -14.93 21.87 -4.57
N ILE A 245 -13.80 21.19 -4.74
CA ILE A 245 -12.65 21.72 -5.45
C ILE A 245 -12.81 21.34 -6.92
N LEU A 246 -13.11 22.32 -7.78
CA LEU A 246 -13.38 22.09 -9.21
C LEU A 246 -12.14 22.21 -10.08
N SER A 247 -11.20 23.07 -9.71
CA SER A 247 -9.90 23.17 -10.39
C SER A 247 -8.78 23.60 -9.45
N ILE A 248 -7.55 23.21 -9.79
CA ILE A 248 -6.31 23.59 -9.12
C ILE A 248 -5.38 24.17 -10.20
N ASN A 249 -4.93 25.42 -10.02
CA ASN A 249 -4.10 26.15 -10.98
C ASN A 249 -4.68 26.15 -12.40
N GLY A 250 -6.01 26.28 -12.51
CA GLY A 250 -6.73 26.27 -13.79
C GLY A 250 -7.00 24.87 -14.37
N MET A 251 -6.36 23.82 -13.84
CA MET A 251 -6.63 22.44 -14.27
C MET A 251 -7.84 21.87 -13.53
N SER A 252 -8.79 21.34 -14.28
CA SER A 252 -9.97 20.65 -13.73
C SER A 252 -9.53 19.54 -12.77
N THR A 253 -10.19 19.42 -11.62
CA THR A 253 -10.01 18.25 -10.74
C THR A 253 -10.85 17.06 -11.19
N TYR A 254 -11.88 17.32 -12.00
CA TYR A 254 -12.74 16.28 -12.53
C TYR A 254 -12.00 15.48 -13.60
N GLY A 255 -12.01 14.15 -13.48
CA GLY A 255 -11.32 13.23 -14.38
C GLY A 255 -10.02 12.64 -13.81
N PHE A 256 -9.39 13.34 -12.87
CA PHE A 256 -8.13 12.91 -12.25
C PHE A 256 -8.35 11.98 -11.05
N SER A 257 -7.34 11.16 -10.76
CA SER A 257 -7.24 10.41 -9.52
C SER A 257 -6.91 11.33 -8.33
N ILE A 258 -7.17 10.87 -7.11
CA ILE A 258 -6.83 11.65 -5.91
C ILE A 258 -5.31 11.87 -5.84
N ASP A 259 -4.52 10.85 -6.16
CA ASP A 259 -3.05 10.90 -6.05
C ASP A 259 -2.46 11.97 -6.97
N GLU A 260 -2.90 12.04 -8.24
CA GLU A 260 -2.52 13.10 -9.17
C GLU A 260 -2.91 14.50 -8.64
N LEU A 261 -4.08 14.62 -8.01
CA LEU A 261 -4.56 15.90 -7.47
C LEU A 261 -3.79 16.36 -6.24
N VAL A 262 -3.31 15.41 -5.42
CA VAL A 262 -2.47 15.71 -4.25
C VAL A 262 -1.16 16.37 -4.70
N GLU A 263 -0.56 15.94 -5.81
CA GLU A 263 0.65 16.57 -6.36
C GLU A 263 0.44 18.05 -6.67
N TYR A 264 -0.73 18.43 -7.22
CA TYR A 264 -1.06 19.83 -7.50
C TYR A 264 -1.38 20.64 -6.24
N MET A 265 -1.88 20.00 -5.17
CA MET A 265 -2.11 20.68 -3.89
C MET A 265 -0.82 20.89 -3.10
N ARG A 266 0.11 19.94 -3.16
CA ARG A 266 1.44 20.07 -2.57
C ARG A 266 2.33 21.02 -3.39
N GLY A 267 3.42 21.46 -2.79
CA GLY A 267 4.37 22.37 -3.43
C GLY A 267 5.21 23.12 -2.41
N ASP A 268 6.17 23.89 -2.89
CA ASP A 268 7.13 24.55 -2.03
C ASP A 268 6.45 25.58 -1.11
N PRO A 269 6.82 25.63 0.19
CA PRO A 269 6.34 26.66 1.10
C PRO A 269 6.59 28.06 0.53
N GLY A 270 5.56 28.90 0.56
CA GLY A 270 5.57 30.24 -0.04
C GLY A 270 4.96 30.31 -1.44
N SER A 271 4.90 29.20 -2.18
CA SER A 271 4.21 29.17 -3.49
C SER A 271 2.70 29.32 -3.33
N ILE A 272 2.00 29.72 -4.40
CA ILE A 272 0.55 29.93 -4.40
C ILE A 272 -0.14 28.82 -5.20
N ALA A 273 -1.22 28.28 -4.67
CA ALA A 273 -2.18 27.45 -5.40
C ALA A 273 -3.45 28.26 -5.65
N GLN A 274 -3.94 28.27 -6.89
CA GLN A 274 -5.23 28.85 -7.22
C GLN A 274 -6.28 27.75 -7.22
N LEU A 275 -7.27 27.82 -6.32
CA LEU A 275 -8.36 26.85 -6.25
C LEU A 275 -9.66 27.48 -6.77
N SER A 276 -10.37 26.77 -7.64
CA SER A 276 -11.78 27.05 -7.91
C SER A 276 -12.64 26.20 -6.97
N LEU A 277 -13.36 26.85 -6.07
CA LEU A 277 -14.23 26.22 -5.08
C LEU A 277 -15.70 26.47 -5.39
N LEU A 278 -16.52 25.47 -5.09
CA LEU A 278 -17.97 25.58 -5.13
C LEU A 278 -18.55 25.04 -3.83
N SER A 279 -19.04 25.94 -2.97
CA SER A 279 -19.86 25.59 -1.80
C SER A 279 -21.31 25.32 -2.22
N GLU A 280 -22.08 24.67 -1.34
CA GLU A 280 -23.47 24.30 -1.62
C GLU A 280 -24.38 25.52 -1.95
N ASP A 281 -24.10 26.66 -1.32
CA ASP A 281 -24.91 27.87 -1.49
C ASP A 281 -24.42 28.84 -2.57
N ASP A 282 -23.31 28.54 -3.23
CA ASP A 282 -22.69 29.44 -4.19
C ASP A 282 -23.52 29.59 -5.48
N LEU A 283 -23.62 30.83 -5.98
CA LEU A 283 -24.20 31.10 -7.30
C LEU A 283 -23.33 30.53 -8.41
N SER A 284 -22.01 30.72 -8.31
CA SER A 284 -21.00 30.20 -9.22
C SER A 284 -19.72 29.86 -8.47
N PRO A 285 -18.82 29.05 -9.06
CA PRO A 285 -17.53 28.78 -8.45
C PRO A 285 -16.75 30.06 -8.14
N ARG A 286 -16.12 30.11 -6.97
CA ARG A 286 -15.23 31.21 -6.57
C ARG A 286 -13.77 30.77 -6.69
N VAL A 287 -12.94 31.69 -7.17
CA VAL A 287 -11.49 31.45 -7.26
C VAL A 287 -10.82 32.03 -6.03
N ILE A 288 -10.07 31.22 -5.30
CA ILE A 288 -9.27 31.65 -4.15
C ILE A 288 -7.80 31.31 -4.39
N GLN A 289 -6.93 32.15 -3.84
CA GLN A 289 -5.49 31.88 -3.80
C GLN A 289 -5.11 31.44 -2.40
N VAL A 290 -4.40 30.33 -2.31
CA VAL A 290 -3.96 29.73 -1.06
C VAL A 290 -2.45 29.64 -1.11
N LYS A 291 -1.78 30.28 -0.15
CA LYS A 291 -0.33 30.18 0.00
C LYS A 291 0.00 28.82 0.62
N ARG A 292 0.93 28.09 0.04
CA ARG A 292 1.45 26.85 0.62
C ARG A 292 2.33 27.18 1.81
N GLU A 293 2.15 26.46 2.90
CA GLU A 293 3.00 26.56 4.09
C GLU A 293 3.43 25.16 4.54
N ILE A 294 4.33 25.10 5.51
CA ILE A 294 4.70 23.84 6.15
C ILE A 294 3.54 23.45 7.06
N ILE A 295 2.88 22.34 6.71
CA ILE A 295 1.80 21.75 7.48
C ILE A 295 2.41 20.72 8.42
N ASN A 296 2.16 20.85 9.72
CA ASN A 296 2.55 19.85 10.72
C ASN A 296 1.38 18.89 10.96
N VAL A 297 1.64 17.59 10.83
CA VAL A 297 0.65 16.55 11.15
C VAL A 297 1.04 15.94 12.49
N LYS A 298 0.21 16.14 13.51
CA LYS A 298 0.40 15.48 14.81
C LYS A 298 0.25 13.97 14.62
N SER A 299 1.27 13.21 15.02
CA SER A 299 1.26 11.75 14.96
C SER A 299 0.75 11.10 16.25
N VAL A 300 0.53 11.90 17.29
CA VAL A 300 0.15 11.44 18.63
C VAL A 300 -1.16 12.13 19.06
N GLU A 301 -2.16 11.32 19.38
CA GLU A 301 -3.41 11.77 19.99
C GLU A 301 -3.47 11.31 21.45
N ARG A 302 -4.05 12.15 22.31
CA ARG A 302 -4.17 11.90 23.75
C ARG A 302 -5.61 11.96 24.21
N GLU A 303 -5.97 11.02 25.09
CA GLU A 303 -7.24 11.04 25.82
C GLU A 303 -7.01 10.75 27.32
N ASP A 304 -7.65 11.55 28.18
CA ASP A 304 -7.60 11.39 29.63
C ASP A 304 -8.81 10.55 30.12
N ILE A 305 -8.58 9.31 30.59
CA ILE A 305 -9.65 8.42 31.08
C ILE A 305 -9.69 8.48 32.62
N ILE A 306 -10.60 9.29 33.16
CA ILE A 306 -10.67 9.60 34.60
C ILE A 306 -11.88 8.96 35.28
N SER A 307 -11.67 8.43 36.48
CA SER A 307 -12.70 7.94 37.41
C SER A 307 -12.32 8.29 38.85
N LYS A 308 -13.25 8.17 39.82
CA LYS A 308 -13.06 8.64 41.22
C LYS A 308 -11.68 8.31 41.82
N ASN A 309 -11.12 7.13 41.54
CA ASN A 309 -9.82 6.67 42.07
C ASN A 309 -8.86 6.15 40.98
N ASN A 310 -9.11 6.40 39.69
CA ASN A 310 -8.19 5.99 38.62
C ASN A 310 -8.02 7.07 37.56
N ALA A 311 -6.77 7.39 37.25
CA ALA A 311 -6.37 8.20 36.11
C ALA A 311 -5.58 7.33 35.12
N ILE A 312 -6.16 7.03 33.96
CA ILE A 312 -5.53 6.25 32.89
C ILE A 312 -5.26 7.18 31.72
N LEU A 313 -4.02 7.15 31.21
CA LEU A 313 -3.62 7.87 30.02
C LEU A 313 -3.79 6.96 28.79
N PHE A 314 -4.53 7.43 27.79
CA PHE A 314 -4.61 6.78 26.49
C PHE A 314 -3.84 7.62 25.48
N ILE A 315 -2.89 7.00 24.79
CA ILE A 315 -2.09 7.60 23.72
C ILE A 315 -2.29 6.76 22.47
N LYS A 316 -2.73 7.38 21.38
CA LYS A 316 -2.75 6.77 20.05
C LYS A 316 -1.59 7.32 19.23
N ILE A 317 -0.79 6.43 18.65
CA ILE A 317 0.30 6.81 17.75
C ILE A 317 -0.11 6.36 16.35
N ASP A 318 -0.39 7.30 15.45
CA ASP A 318 -0.79 6.99 14.08
C ASP A 318 0.41 6.66 13.17
N SER A 319 1.58 7.22 13.48
CA SER A 319 2.85 6.92 12.80
C SER A 319 4.06 7.35 13.63
N PHE A 320 5.23 6.79 13.34
CA PHE A 320 6.50 7.20 13.95
C PHE A 320 7.19 8.27 13.09
N SER A 321 6.82 9.53 13.31
CA SER A 321 7.43 10.71 12.69
C SER A 321 8.49 11.32 13.62
N MET A 322 9.28 12.28 13.11
CA MET A 322 10.38 12.90 13.88
C MET A 322 10.01 13.48 15.26
N GLN A 323 8.74 13.83 15.49
CA GLN A 323 8.26 14.43 16.75
C GLN A 323 7.60 13.43 17.70
N THR A 324 7.31 12.20 17.26
CA THR A 324 6.50 11.24 18.01
C THR A 324 7.02 11.02 19.43
N ALA A 325 8.33 10.80 19.64
CA ALA A 325 8.86 10.58 20.99
C ALA A 325 8.69 11.79 21.93
N ALA A 326 8.84 13.00 21.40
CA ALA A 326 8.66 14.23 22.18
C ALA A 326 7.19 14.46 22.54
N ASP A 327 6.27 14.18 21.61
CA ASP A 327 4.83 14.32 21.82
C ASP A 327 4.29 13.30 22.83
N VAL A 328 4.78 12.05 22.79
CA VAL A 328 4.47 11.02 23.79
C VAL A 328 4.95 11.46 25.17
N ARG A 329 6.20 11.92 25.28
CA ARG A 329 6.76 12.40 26.55
C ARG A 329 5.98 13.58 27.11
N THR A 330 5.68 14.57 26.28
CA THR A 330 4.89 15.76 26.67
C THR A 330 3.50 15.34 27.16
N SER A 331 2.83 14.46 26.42
CA SER A 331 1.52 13.91 26.80
C SER A 331 1.56 13.21 28.15
N PHE A 332 2.60 12.43 28.42
CA PHE A 332 2.81 11.74 29.69
C PHE A 332 3.08 12.70 30.85
N ASP A 333 4.00 13.66 30.67
CA ASP A 333 4.41 14.61 31.71
C ASP A 333 3.27 15.57 32.09
N GLU A 334 2.50 16.05 31.12
CA GLU A 334 1.31 16.87 31.37
C GLU A 334 0.21 16.09 32.08
N PHE A 335 -0.01 14.82 31.71
CA PHE A 335 -0.98 13.96 32.39
C PHE A 335 -0.59 13.73 33.85
N LYS A 336 0.69 13.40 34.09
CA LYS A 336 1.26 13.23 35.43
C LYS A 336 1.13 14.50 36.26
N SER A 337 1.43 15.66 35.68
CA SER A 337 1.33 16.96 36.36
C SER A 337 -0.12 17.31 36.74
N LYS A 338 -1.09 16.91 35.91
CA LYS A 338 -2.52 17.21 36.13
C LYS A 338 -3.18 16.31 37.16
N TYR A 339 -2.87 15.02 37.20
CA TYR A 339 -3.57 14.03 38.04
C TYR A 339 -2.70 13.36 39.11
N GLY A 340 -1.39 13.60 39.11
CA GLY A 340 -0.45 12.98 40.03
C GLY A 340 -0.16 11.52 39.65
N LYS A 341 -0.71 10.56 40.40
CA LYS A 341 -0.46 9.13 40.18
C LYS A 341 -1.17 8.67 38.90
N ILE A 342 -0.41 8.04 38.00
CA ILE A 342 -0.93 7.41 36.79
C ILE A 342 -1.25 5.95 37.13
N ASN A 343 -2.51 5.56 36.95
CA ASN A 343 -2.99 4.20 37.23
C ASN A 343 -2.83 3.25 36.05
N GLY A 344 -2.56 3.77 34.86
CA GLY A 344 -2.24 2.94 33.70
C GLY A 344 -2.02 3.77 32.46
N LEU A 345 -1.32 3.15 31.51
CA LEU A 345 -1.07 3.71 30.19
C LEU A 345 -1.56 2.70 29.15
N ILE A 346 -2.38 3.18 28.21
CA ILE A 346 -2.77 2.44 27.02
C ILE A 346 -2.10 3.10 25.83
N ILE A 347 -1.29 2.35 25.09
CA ILE A 347 -0.67 2.79 23.84
C ILE A 347 -1.39 2.09 22.70
N ASP A 348 -2.12 2.85 21.89
CA ASP A 348 -2.81 2.34 20.71
C ASP A 348 -1.93 2.49 19.47
N LEU A 349 -1.52 1.35 18.91
CA LEU A 349 -0.74 1.25 17.68
C LEU A 349 -1.54 0.60 16.55
N ARG A 350 -2.86 0.40 16.73
CA ARG A 350 -3.73 -0.11 15.66
C ARG A 350 -3.68 0.82 14.45
N PHE A 351 -3.69 0.26 13.26
CA PHE A 351 -3.57 0.96 11.98
C PHE A 351 -2.26 1.74 11.78
N ASN A 352 -1.23 1.54 12.62
CA ASN A 352 0.05 2.24 12.52
C ASN A 352 1.08 1.45 11.69
N PRO A 353 1.39 1.89 10.44
CA PRO A 353 2.31 1.18 9.54
C PRO A 353 3.79 1.29 9.94
N GLY A 354 4.08 1.95 11.06
CA GLY A 354 5.41 2.19 11.59
C GLY A 354 5.92 3.60 11.28
N GLY A 355 7.18 3.68 10.84
CA GLY A 355 7.88 4.94 10.58
C GLY A 355 9.34 4.86 10.98
N LEU A 356 9.88 5.93 11.55
CA LEU A 356 11.29 6.04 11.92
C LEU A 356 11.65 5.09 13.08
N LEU A 357 12.64 4.23 12.84
CA LEU A 357 13.24 3.34 13.83
C LEU A 357 13.67 4.08 15.10
N ASP A 358 14.40 5.18 14.93
CA ASP A 358 14.91 6.01 16.03
C ASP A 358 13.78 6.50 16.96
N GLN A 359 12.61 6.81 16.40
CA GLN A 359 11.47 7.29 17.18
C GLN A 359 10.82 6.16 17.98
N SER A 360 10.74 4.95 17.41
CA SER A 360 10.30 3.78 18.16
C SER A 360 11.26 3.44 19.31
N VAL A 361 12.57 3.44 19.04
CA VAL A 361 13.60 3.25 20.07
C VAL A 361 13.47 4.27 21.19
N LYS A 362 13.31 5.57 20.85
CA LYS A 362 13.15 6.64 21.84
C LYS A 362 11.85 6.51 22.64
N VAL A 363 10.75 6.08 22.03
CA VAL A 363 9.50 5.83 22.76
C VAL A 363 9.64 4.62 23.68
N SER A 364 10.26 3.51 23.23
CA SER A 364 10.57 2.35 24.08
C SER A 364 11.44 2.73 25.28
N ASP A 365 12.44 3.58 25.06
CA ASP A 365 13.37 4.07 26.09
C ASP A 365 12.67 4.89 27.20
N LEU A 366 11.47 5.44 26.95
CA LEU A 366 10.67 6.11 27.99
C LEU A 366 10.09 5.13 29.04
N PHE A 367 10.07 3.83 28.75
CA PHE A 367 9.36 2.83 29.54
C PHE A 367 10.20 1.61 29.92
N LEU A 368 11.48 1.57 29.53
CA LEU A 368 12.42 0.48 29.80
C LEU A 368 13.60 0.98 30.63
N LYS A 369 14.30 0.04 31.28
CA LYS A 369 15.50 0.32 32.07
C LYS A 369 16.59 -0.68 31.73
N GLU A 370 17.73 -0.19 31.21
CA GLU A 370 18.94 -0.99 30.94
C GLU A 370 18.65 -2.29 30.14
N SER A 371 17.67 -2.22 29.25
CA SER A 371 17.18 -3.34 28.46
C SER A 371 17.54 -3.21 26.99
N LEU A 372 17.76 -4.33 26.31
CA LEU A 372 17.77 -4.37 24.85
C LEU A 372 16.38 -4.00 24.33
N ILE A 373 16.32 -3.11 23.34
CA ILE A 373 15.07 -2.68 22.69
C ILE A 373 14.90 -3.47 21.39
N VAL A 374 15.91 -3.45 20.53
CA VAL A 374 15.91 -4.12 19.23
C VAL A 374 17.34 -4.32 18.75
N SER A 375 17.61 -5.39 18.02
CA SER A 375 18.86 -5.52 17.27
C SER A 375 18.60 -5.64 15.76
N THR A 376 19.59 -5.23 14.97
CA THR A 376 19.55 -5.35 13.50
C THR A 376 20.69 -6.24 13.04
N LYS A 377 20.38 -7.24 12.21
CA LYS A 377 21.38 -8.13 11.58
C LYS A 377 21.26 -8.04 10.06
N GLY A 378 22.38 -7.75 9.40
CA GLY A 378 22.47 -7.67 7.94
C GLY A 378 23.87 -8.10 7.49
N LEU A 379 24.37 -7.52 6.40
CA LEU A 379 25.74 -7.78 5.92
C LEU A 379 26.83 -7.14 6.79
N MET A 380 26.50 -6.05 7.50
CA MET A 380 27.37 -5.43 8.50
C MET A 380 27.18 -6.10 9.86
N ASP A 381 28.09 -5.81 10.80
CA ASP A 381 28.01 -6.29 12.18
C ASP A 381 26.64 -6.01 12.81
N GLU A 382 26.21 -6.91 13.70
CA GLU A 382 24.97 -6.74 14.46
C GLU A 382 25.01 -5.43 15.25
N TYR A 383 24.00 -4.60 15.04
CA TYR A 383 23.84 -3.35 15.80
C TYR A 383 22.71 -3.51 16.81
N GLN A 384 22.98 -3.16 18.07
CA GLN A 384 22.03 -3.27 19.17
C GLN A 384 21.60 -1.88 19.64
N TYR A 385 20.29 -1.68 19.73
CA TYR A 385 19.69 -0.51 20.35
C TYR A 385 19.24 -0.91 21.76
N ALA A 386 19.85 -0.33 22.77
CA ALA A 386 19.51 -0.55 24.17
C ALA A 386 19.00 0.75 24.79
N SER A 387 18.17 0.59 25.82
CA SER A 387 17.68 1.69 26.62
C SER A 387 18.86 2.41 27.30
N GLN A 388 18.91 3.73 27.12
CA GLN A 388 19.92 4.62 27.72
C GLN A 388 19.32 5.43 28.88
N TYR A 389 17.99 5.50 28.95
CA TYR A 389 17.26 6.24 29.95
C TYR A 389 16.95 5.37 31.16
N THR A 390 16.98 5.95 32.35
CA THR A 390 16.62 5.28 33.62
C THR A 390 15.18 5.60 34.04
N GLY A 391 14.38 6.20 33.16
CA GLY A 391 13.02 6.58 33.48
C GLY A 391 12.09 5.38 33.45
N ASP A 392 12.14 4.57 34.49
CA ASP A 392 11.06 3.64 34.74
C ASP A 392 9.84 4.43 35.22
N THR A 393 8.70 4.10 34.66
CA THR A 393 7.42 4.60 35.15
C THR A 393 6.76 3.42 35.84
N ASP A 394 6.49 3.53 37.15
CA ASP A 394 5.74 2.53 37.94
C ASP A 394 4.25 2.50 37.52
N VAL A 395 4.00 2.26 36.23
CA VAL A 395 2.70 2.38 35.58
C VAL A 395 2.44 1.12 34.77
N PRO A 396 1.32 0.40 35.00
CA PRO A 396 0.98 -0.74 34.16
C PRO A 396 0.65 -0.29 32.73
N ILE A 397 1.25 -0.96 31.74
CA ILE A 397 1.10 -0.62 30.31
C ILE A 397 0.35 -1.73 29.57
N ILE A 398 -0.60 -1.32 28.73
CA ILE A 398 -1.22 -2.18 27.71
C ILE A 398 -0.97 -1.56 26.34
N ILE A 399 -0.57 -2.38 25.37
CA ILE A 399 -0.42 -1.97 23.97
C ILE A 399 -1.53 -2.62 23.14
N LEU A 400 -2.22 -1.81 22.34
CA LEU A 400 -3.19 -2.30 21.36
C LEU A 400 -2.52 -2.50 20.01
N LEU A 401 -2.67 -3.69 19.42
CA LEU A 401 -2.19 -4.03 18.09
C LEU A 401 -3.31 -4.53 17.19
N ASP A 402 -3.11 -4.37 15.89
CA ASP A 402 -3.86 -5.02 14.83
C ASP A 402 -2.94 -5.44 13.67
N GLU A 403 -3.50 -5.96 12.58
CA GLU A 403 -2.71 -6.42 11.43
C GLU A 403 -2.03 -5.32 10.62
N GLU A 404 -2.43 -4.07 10.79
CA GLU A 404 -1.83 -2.93 10.12
C GLU A 404 -0.68 -2.34 10.94
N SER A 405 -0.57 -2.76 12.20
CA SER A 405 0.55 -2.45 13.08
C SER A 405 1.85 -3.06 12.52
N ALA A 406 2.78 -2.24 12.05
CA ALA A 406 3.97 -2.72 11.34
C ALA A 406 5.27 -2.01 11.75
N SER A 407 6.41 -2.66 11.53
CA SER A 407 7.76 -2.07 11.60
C SER A 407 8.04 -1.38 12.94
N ALA A 408 8.16 -0.05 12.98
CA ALA A 408 8.42 0.71 14.21
C ALA A 408 7.40 0.41 15.33
N SER A 409 6.14 0.15 14.99
CA SER A 409 5.10 -0.28 15.95
C SER A 409 5.42 -1.64 16.57
N GLU A 410 5.91 -2.58 15.74
CA GLU A 410 6.28 -3.94 16.15
C GLU A 410 7.55 -3.94 17.00
N ILE A 411 8.47 -3.02 16.74
CA ILE A 411 9.66 -2.79 17.57
C ILE A 411 9.26 -2.32 18.97
N LEU A 412 8.37 -1.31 19.06
CA LEU A 412 7.88 -0.82 20.35
C LEU A 412 7.16 -1.95 21.11
N ALA A 413 6.21 -2.63 20.47
CA ALA A 413 5.46 -3.71 21.09
C ALA A 413 6.35 -4.90 21.48
N GLY A 414 7.23 -5.36 20.59
CA GLY A 414 8.17 -6.45 20.85
C GLY A 414 9.15 -6.11 21.97
N SER A 415 9.68 -4.88 21.99
CA SER A 415 10.59 -4.42 23.05
C SER A 415 9.94 -4.44 24.43
N LEU A 416 8.72 -3.91 24.56
CA LEU A 416 8.01 -3.85 25.84
C LEU A 416 7.44 -5.22 26.24
N LYS A 417 7.07 -6.06 25.29
CA LYS A 417 6.59 -7.42 25.56
C LYS A 417 7.72 -8.33 26.08
N ASP A 418 8.85 -8.37 25.37
CA ASP A 418 9.94 -9.31 25.67
C ASP A 418 10.73 -8.91 26.93
N ASN A 419 10.69 -7.63 27.31
CA ASN A 419 11.20 -7.15 28.60
C ASN A 419 10.16 -7.23 29.74
N ASP A 420 9.08 -8.00 29.56
CA ASP A 420 7.99 -8.20 30.53
C ASP A 420 7.35 -6.89 31.04
N ARG A 421 7.30 -5.84 30.21
CA ARG A 421 6.88 -4.49 30.59
C ARG A 421 5.44 -4.14 30.24
N ALA A 422 4.94 -4.62 29.11
CA ALA A 422 3.59 -4.31 28.63
C ALA A 422 2.81 -5.55 28.19
N LEU A 423 1.53 -5.60 28.54
CA LEU A 423 0.60 -6.61 28.02
C LEU A 423 0.14 -6.20 26.62
N ILE A 424 0.19 -7.13 25.67
CA ILE A 424 -0.26 -6.89 24.29
C ILE A 424 -1.69 -7.41 24.10
N LEU A 425 -2.59 -6.57 23.61
CA LEU A 425 -4.01 -6.88 23.40
C LEU A 425 -4.44 -6.51 21.99
N GLY A 426 -5.28 -7.33 21.36
CA GLY A 426 -5.81 -7.06 20.02
C GLY A 426 -5.49 -8.19 19.06
N GLN A 427 -4.98 -7.88 17.86
CA GLN A 427 -4.62 -8.89 16.87
C GLN A 427 -3.10 -9.00 16.68
N LYS A 428 -2.69 -10.06 16.00
CA LYS A 428 -1.33 -10.25 15.55
C LYS A 428 -0.93 -9.14 14.57
N SER A 429 0.27 -8.59 14.75
CA SER A 429 0.80 -7.52 13.92
C SER A 429 1.25 -7.98 12.53
N PHE A 430 1.61 -7.03 11.67
CA PHE A 430 1.82 -7.25 10.23
C PHE A 430 3.00 -8.16 9.85
N GLY A 431 4.08 -8.16 10.63
CA GLY A 431 5.30 -8.92 10.37
C GLY A 431 6.32 -8.23 9.45
N LYS A 432 6.46 -6.91 9.53
CA LYS A 432 7.52 -6.19 8.79
C LYS A 432 8.75 -6.02 9.67
N GLY A 433 9.67 -6.97 9.56
CA GLY A 433 10.92 -7.01 10.30
C GLY A 433 12.15 -6.65 9.47
N SER A 434 12.04 -5.87 8.41
CA SER A 434 13.15 -5.50 7.53
C SER A 434 13.56 -4.03 7.69
N VAL A 435 14.87 -3.79 7.64
CA VAL A 435 15.49 -2.46 7.68
C VAL A 435 15.70 -1.98 6.25
N GLN A 436 15.14 -0.81 5.91
CA GLN A 436 15.39 -0.17 4.63
C GLN A 436 16.33 1.01 4.75
N THR A 437 17.30 1.10 3.85
CA THR A 437 18.10 2.31 3.61
C THR A 437 17.60 2.99 2.35
N ILE A 438 17.55 4.32 2.37
CA ILE A 438 17.25 5.12 1.18
C ILE A 438 18.57 5.60 0.58
N VAL A 439 18.83 5.21 -0.66
CA VAL A 439 19.98 5.66 -1.44
C VAL A 439 19.49 6.63 -2.50
N GLU A 440 19.90 7.89 -2.40
CA GLU A 440 19.59 8.90 -3.42
C GLU A 440 20.24 8.54 -4.77
N MET A 441 19.41 8.59 -5.80
CA MET A 441 19.77 8.28 -7.19
C MET A 441 19.68 9.56 -8.03
N PRO A 442 20.26 9.58 -9.25
CA PRO A 442 20.07 10.69 -10.19
C PRO A 442 18.59 11.00 -10.45
N ASP A 443 18.30 12.21 -10.92
CA ASP A 443 16.94 12.70 -11.23
C ASP A 443 15.94 12.71 -10.06
N GLU A 444 16.44 12.91 -8.83
CA GLU A 444 15.62 12.89 -7.61
C GLU A 444 14.89 11.55 -7.39
N LEU A 445 15.35 10.48 -8.04
CA LEU A 445 14.93 9.11 -7.75
C LEU A 445 15.59 8.66 -6.44
N ALA A 446 15.04 7.62 -5.83
CA ALA A 446 15.67 6.99 -4.68
C ALA A 446 15.50 5.48 -4.70
N LEU A 447 16.58 4.73 -4.44
CA LEU A 447 16.50 3.30 -4.20
C LEU A 447 16.20 3.08 -2.71
N LYS A 448 15.02 2.56 -2.41
CA LYS A 448 14.71 2.00 -1.10
C LYS A 448 15.18 0.55 -1.10
N LEU A 449 16.20 0.23 -0.28
CA LEU A 449 16.89 -1.06 -0.28
C LEU A 449 16.80 -1.73 1.09
N THR A 450 16.37 -2.98 1.15
CA THR A 450 16.44 -3.79 2.37
C THR A 450 17.87 -4.25 2.64
N VAL A 451 18.43 -3.85 3.78
CA VAL A 451 19.84 -4.09 4.14
C VAL A 451 20.02 -4.97 5.38
N ALA A 452 19.00 -5.12 6.21
CA ALA A 452 19.05 -5.88 7.46
C ALA A 452 17.64 -6.34 7.90
N ARG A 453 17.60 -7.19 8.93
CA ARG A 453 16.39 -7.62 9.64
C ARG A 453 16.40 -7.18 11.11
N TYR A 454 15.23 -6.84 11.65
CA TYR A 454 15.00 -6.53 13.07
C TYR A 454 14.77 -7.80 13.88
N TYR A 455 15.38 -7.86 15.06
CA TYR A 455 15.21 -8.90 16.05
C TYR A 455 14.73 -8.30 17.36
N THR A 456 13.71 -8.90 17.96
CA THR A 456 13.21 -8.52 19.28
C THR A 456 14.22 -8.90 20.38
N PRO A 457 14.09 -8.39 21.61
CA PRO A 457 14.97 -8.79 22.72
C PRO A 457 14.97 -10.29 23.01
N GLY A 458 13.86 -10.99 22.71
CA GLY A 458 13.78 -12.46 22.77
C GLY A 458 14.61 -13.20 21.71
N GLY A 459 15.23 -12.49 20.76
CA GLY A 459 16.09 -13.05 19.73
C GLY A 459 15.36 -13.53 18.47
N TYR A 460 14.07 -13.23 18.34
CA TYR A 460 13.25 -13.66 17.21
C TYR A 460 13.14 -12.56 16.15
N SER A 461 13.14 -12.95 14.88
CA SER A 461 12.89 -12.03 13.77
C SER A 461 11.40 -11.70 13.68
N ILE A 462 11.08 -10.42 13.52
CA ILE A 462 9.70 -9.96 13.29
C ILE A 462 9.26 -10.29 11.85
N GLN A 463 10.20 -10.43 10.91
CA GLN A 463 9.93 -10.56 9.48
C GLN A 463 9.07 -11.80 9.17
N ASP A 464 7.92 -11.57 8.54
CA ASP A 464 6.89 -12.57 8.16
C ASP A 464 6.29 -13.35 9.35
N VAL A 465 6.56 -12.91 10.57
CA VAL A 465 6.05 -13.50 11.82
C VAL A 465 5.20 -12.49 12.59
N GLY A 466 5.63 -11.24 12.75
CA GLY A 466 4.95 -10.24 13.58
C GLY A 466 5.05 -10.50 15.09
N ILE A 467 4.33 -9.69 15.85
CA ILE A 467 4.19 -9.75 17.31
C ILE A 467 2.84 -10.36 17.64
N ASP A 468 2.86 -11.52 18.29
CA ASP A 468 1.62 -12.12 18.79
C ASP A 468 1.10 -11.37 20.03
N PRO A 469 -0.21 -11.12 20.15
CA PRO A 469 -0.78 -10.55 21.36
C PRO A 469 -0.83 -11.57 22.50
N ASP A 470 -0.88 -11.08 23.74
CA ASP A 470 -1.15 -11.90 24.93
C ASP A 470 -2.64 -12.23 25.04
N ILE A 471 -3.49 -11.25 24.70
CA ILE A 471 -4.93 -11.41 24.57
C ILE A 471 -5.32 -11.17 23.11
N LEU A 472 -5.58 -12.26 22.40
CA LEU A 472 -5.94 -12.27 20.98
C LEU A 472 -7.45 -12.05 20.81
N LEU A 473 -7.83 -11.00 20.10
CA LEU A 473 -9.21 -10.60 19.82
C LEU A 473 -9.46 -10.55 18.32
N TYR A 474 -10.19 -11.52 17.77
CA TYR A 474 -10.64 -11.48 16.38
C TYR A 474 -12.00 -10.81 16.26
N SER A 475 -12.05 -9.77 15.42
CA SER A 475 -13.31 -9.09 15.16
C SER A 475 -14.13 -9.87 14.12
N ILE A 476 -15.41 -10.13 14.41
CA ILE A 476 -16.37 -10.65 13.42
C ILE A 476 -17.16 -9.49 12.83
N SER A 477 -17.12 -9.39 11.50
CA SER A 477 -17.84 -8.34 10.77
C SER A 477 -19.36 -8.57 10.80
N ASN A 478 -20.13 -7.49 10.77
CA ASN A 478 -21.60 -7.51 10.74
C ASN A 478 -22.18 -7.64 9.33
N LYS A 479 -21.50 -8.34 8.43
CA LYS A 479 -22.00 -8.55 7.07
C LYS A 479 -23.26 -9.44 7.11
N ASN A 480 -24.10 -9.29 6.10
CA ASN A 480 -25.30 -10.13 5.93
C ASN A 480 -24.98 -11.46 5.22
N GLU A 481 -23.73 -11.66 4.81
CA GLU A 481 -23.25 -12.83 4.09
C GLU A 481 -22.09 -13.47 4.87
N ASN A 482 -22.02 -14.80 4.85
CA ASN A 482 -20.95 -15.57 5.47
C ASN A 482 -19.69 -15.59 4.59
N ILE A 483 -19.17 -14.40 4.27
CA ILE A 483 -17.98 -14.23 3.43
C ILE A 483 -17.03 -13.23 4.10
N ASN A 484 -15.81 -13.69 4.40
CA ASN A 484 -14.77 -12.92 5.08
C ASN A 484 -15.34 -12.26 6.36
N LEU A 485 -15.94 -13.09 7.21
CA LEU A 485 -16.49 -12.64 8.49
C LEU A 485 -15.40 -12.39 9.52
N LEU A 486 -14.29 -13.15 9.50
CA LEU A 486 -13.11 -12.87 10.30
C LEU A 486 -12.26 -11.75 9.68
N SER A 487 -11.40 -11.15 10.50
CA SER A 487 -10.52 -10.05 10.11
C SER A 487 -9.53 -10.42 9.00
N SER A 488 -9.17 -9.41 8.20
CA SER A 488 -8.18 -9.45 7.13
C SER A 488 -6.78 -9.89 7.58
N SER A 489 -6.46 -9.69 8.86
CA SER A 489 -5.23 -10.15 9.52
C SER A 489 -4.88 -11.61 9.24
N LEU A 490 -5.87 -12.50 9.34
CA LEU A 490 -5.73 -13.92 9.01
C LEU A 490 -5.31 -14.09 7.54
N HIS A 491 -5.99 -13.40 6.63
CA HIS A 491 -5.71 -13.46 5.19
C HIS A 491 -4.33 -12.91 4.79
N HIS A 492 -3.81 -11.89 5.48
CA HIS A 492 -2.50 -11.31 5.19
C HIS A 492 -1.35 -12.27 5.50
N VAL A 493 -1.38 -12.94 6.65
CA VAL A 493 -0.39 -13.97 7.03
C VAL A 493 -0.38 -15.11 6.01
N TYR A 494 -1.55 -15.51 5.51
CA TYR A 494 -1.66 -16.57 4.51
C TYR A 494 -1.24 -16.17 3.10
N LYS A 495 -1.23 -14.86 2.77
CA LYS A 495 -0.80 -14.40 1.47
C LYS A 495 0.67 -14.73 1.22
N GLU A 496 1.50 -14.60 2.26
CA GLU A 496 2.95 -14.83 2.25
C GLU A 496 3.32 -16.31 2.41
N SER A 497 2.71 -17.04 3.36
CA SER A 497 2.97 -18.48 3.56
C SER A 497 2.63 -19.36 2.35
N PHE A 498 1.82 -18.82 1.44
CA PHE A 498 1.44 -19.43 0.18
C PHE A 498 2.48 -19.22 -0.93
N ILE A 499 3.22 -18.11 -0.90
CA ILE A 499 4.27 -17.77 -1.88
C ILE A 499 5.60 -18.41 -1.47
N SER A 500 5.87 -18.53 -0.16
CA SER A 500 7.03 -19.23 0.36
C SER A 500 6.81 -20.74 0.34
N SER A 501 6.82 -21.36 -0.85
CA SER A 501 7.10 -22.79 -1.01
C SER A 501 8.61 -23.09 -0.81
N ARG A 502 9.35 -22.20 -0.15
CA ARG A 502 10.72 -22.43 0.25
C ARG A 502 10.72 -23.10 1.61
N GLU A 503 11.47 -24.18 1.65
CA GLU A 503 11.80 -25.04 2.79
C GLU A 503 12.51 -24.27 3.91
N ASP A 504 11.84 -23.31 4.54
CA ASP A 504 12.23 -22.81 5.85
C ASP A 504 11.35 -23.46 6.93
N ASP A 505 11.26 -24.80 6.86
CA ASP A 505 10.91 -25.64 8.01
C ASP A 505 12.01 -25.59 9.11
N SER A 506 13.10 -24.87 8.86
CA SER A 506 14.25 -24.69 9.76
C SER A 506 14.05 -23.58 10.80
N LEU A 507 13.18 -22.60 10.54
CA LEU A 507 12.62 -21.73 11.57
C LEU A 507 11.46 -22.47 12.24
N GLN A 508 11.80 -23.61 12.83
CA GLN A 508 10.95 -24.28 13.79
C GLN A 508 10.40 -23.21 14.74
N LEU A 509 9.08 -23.24 14.88
CA LEU A 509 8.35 -23.22 16.13
C LEU A 509 9.21 -23.80 17.28
N SER A 510 10.24 -23.06 17.68
CA SER A 510 10.98 -23.27 18.90
C SER A 510 10.06 -22.78 20.01
N ASN A 511 9.11 -23.67 20.29
CA ASN A 511 8.36 -23.82 21.51
C ASN A 511 9.29 -23.56 22.69
N LYS A 512 9.37 -22.30 23.14
CA LYS A 512 9.91 -21.97 24.46
C LYS A 512 9.22 -20.83 25.18
N SER A 513 8.12 -20.30 24.64
CA SER A 513 7.06 -19.88 25.53
C SER A 513 5.73 -20.47 25.09
N LYS A 514 5.24 -21.43 25.88
CA LYS A 514 3.81 -21.68 26.04
C LYS A 514 3.17 -20.43 26.64
N ASN A 515 3.24 -19.30 25.94
CA ASN A 515 2.53 -18.10 26.33
C ASN A 515 1.05 -18.45 26.22
N GLN A 516 0.35 -18.35 27.34
CA GLN A 516 -1.09 -18.52 27.46
C GLN A 516 -1.77 -17.42 26.65
N GLN A 517 -1.79 -17.55 25.33
CA GLN A 517 -2.57 -16.68 24.47
C GLN A 517 -4.03 -16.96 24.75
N ILE A 518 -4.75 -15.93 25.14
CA ILE A 518 -6.18 -16.06 25.40
C ILE A 518 -6.93 -15.55 24.17
N LEU A 519 -7.59 -16.46 23.46
CA LEU A 519 -8.20 -16.21 22.16
C LEU A 519 -9.72 -15.99 22.27
N TYR A 520 -10.18 -14.84 21.77
CA TYR A 520 -11.60 -14.48 21.71
C TYR A 520 -12.02 -14.01 20.32
N TYR A 521 -13.26 -14.34 19.96
CA TYR A 521 -13.93 -13.81 18.78
C TYR A 521 -15.02 -12.85 19.25
N VAL A 522 -15.01 -11.63 18.73
CA VAL A 522 -15.90 -10.56 19.17
C VAL A 522 -16.59 -9.92 17.97
N LYS A 523 -17.92 -9.91 17.99
CA LYS A 523 -18.74 -9.21 17.00
C LYS A 523 -18.49 -7.70 17.06
N LYS A 524 -18.18 -7.07 15.91
CA LYS A 524 -18.12 -5.60 15.82
C LYS A 524 -19.53 -5.02 16.07
N PRO A 525 -19.71 -3.82 16.66
CA PRO A 525 -21.04 -3.18 16.75
C PRO A 525 -21.54 -2.64 15.39
N LYS A 526 -22.87 -2.57 15.15
CA LYS A 526 -23.46 -2.11 13.84
C LYS A 526 -23.48 -0.58 13.65
N LYS A 527 -23.55 0.22 14.72
CA LYS A 527 -23.58 1.70 14.72
C LYS A 527 -23.50 2.19 16.18
N MET A 528 -22.51 3.00 16.55
CA MET A 528 -22.58 3.87 17.74
C MET A 528 -21.46 4.93 17.74
N LYS A 529 -21.63 6.01 18.52
CA LYS A 529 -20.73 7.18 18.57
C LYS A 529 -19.31 6.79 19.01
N GLU A 530 -18.29 7.46 18.47
CA GLU A 530 -16.84 7.17 18.57
C GLU A 530 -16.31 6.82 19.98
N ASN A 531 -16.95 7.29 21.06
CA ASN A 531 -16.43 7.12 22.42
C ASN A 531 -16.98 5.91 23.20
N GLU A 532 -18.01 5.20 22.69
CA GLU A 532 -18.63 4.04 23.38
C GLU A 532 -18.33 2.69 22.69
N SER A 533 -17.66 2.69 21.53
CA SER A 533 -17.61 1.54 20.61
C SER A 533 -16.30 0.74 20.58
N ASP A 534 -15.29 1.11 21.36
CA ASP A 534 -13.94 0.52 21.27
C ASP A 534 -13.75 -0.60 22.31
N ILE A 535 -13.95 -1.85 21.89
CA ILE A 535 -13.94 -3.02 22.77
C ILE A 535 -12.54 -3.27 23.33
N GLU A 536 -11.49 -3.17 22.50
CA GLU A 536 -10.10 -3.37 22.91
C GLU A 536 -9.68 -2.33 23.95
N LYS A 537 -10.00 -1.05 23.73
CA LYS A 537 -9.75 0.02 24.69
C LYS A 537 -10.54 -0.18 25.99
N ASN A 538 -11.83 -0.49 25.90
CA ASN A 538 -12.69 -0.70 27.07
C ASN A 538 -12.21 -1.89 27.93
N LEU A 539 -11.84 -3.00 27.29
CA LEU A 539 -11.27 -4.15 27.97
C LEU A 539 -9.94 -3.79 28.64
N SER A 540 -9.07 -3.03 27.96
CA SER A 540 -7.80 -2.55 28.51
C SER A 540 -8.00 -1.68 29.75
N VAL A 541 -8.94 -0.72 29.71
CA VAL A 541 -9.31 0.10 30.87
C VAL A 541 -9.80 -0.78 32.03
N GLN A 542 -10.59 -1.80 31.75
CA GLN A 542 -11.07 -2.73 32.78
C GLN A 542 -9.92 -3.56 33.38
N ILE A 543 -9.02 -4.10 32.55
CA ILE A 543 -7.85 -4.85 32.99
C ILE A 543 -7.01 -3.98 33.93
N LEU A 544 -6.69 -2.75 33.53
CA LEU A 544 -5.92 -1.82 34.36
C LEU A 544 -6.62 -1.50 35.68
N ARG A 545 -7.94 -1.27 35.68
CA ARG A 545 -8.70 -1.00 36.92
C ARG A 545 -8.67 -2.18 37.89
N GLU A 546 -8.88 -3.39 37.40
CA GLU A 546 -8.83 -4.59 38.23
C GLU A 546 -7.40 -4.93 38.68
N ALA A 547 -6.40 -4.70 37.83
CA ALA A 547 -4.99 -4.86 38.16
C ALA A 547 -4.58 -3.91 39.29
N ASN A 548 -4.94 -2.63 39.22
CA ASN A 548 -4.68 -1.69 40.32
C ASN A 548 -5.30 -2.15 41.64
N LYS A 549 -6.53 -2.69 41.62
CA LYS A 549 -7.17 -3.23 42.81
C LYS A 549 -6.39 -4.44 43.35
N PHE A 550 -6.03 -5.38 42.48
CA PHE A 550 -5.26 -6.57 42.85
C PHE A 550 -3.86 -6.21 43.39
N PHE A 551 -3.16 -5.28 42.76
CA PHE A 551 -1.84 -4.83 43.18
C PHE A 551 -1.89 -4.11 44.52
N LEU A 552 -2.91 -3.29 44.77
CA LEU A 552 -3.15 -2.67 46.09
C LEU A 552 -3.44 -3.74 47.17
N GLU A 553 -4.30 -4.72 46.88
CA GLU A 553 -4.66 -5.79 47.83
C GLU A 553 -3.46 -6.70 48.18
N LYS A 554 -2.60 -6.97 47.19
CA LYS A 554 -1.45 -7.87 47.33
C LYS A 554 -0.12 -7.17 47.65
N LYS A 555 -0.12 -5.84 47.73
CA LYS A 555 1.10 -5.01 47.89
C LYS A 555 2.16 -5.34 46.82
N ILE A 556 1.71 -5.52 45.59
CA ILE A 556 2.61 -5.76 44.44
C ILE A 556 3.10 -4.40 43.97
N GLU A 557 4.42 -4.21 43.99
CA GLU A 557 5.10 -3.01 43.51
C GLU A 557 5.63 -3.17 42.07
N ASP A 558 5.69 -4.40 41.56
CA ASP A 558 6.12 -4.72 40.20
C ASP A 558 4.95 -4.72 39.21
N PHE A 559 4.95 -3.77 38.27
CA PHE A 559 3.91 -3.60 37.24
C PHE A 559 4.24 -4.34 35.93
N SER A 560 4.79 -5.55 36.03
CA SER A 560 5.15 -6.41 34.91
C SER A 560 3.95 -6.96 34.11
N ARG A 561 4.21 -7.31 32.85
CA ARG A 561 3.28 -7.98 31.94
C ARG A 561 2.80 -9.31 32.55
N SER A 562 3.67 -10.10 33.17
CA SER A 562 3.30 -11.34 33.87
C SER A 562 2.23 -11.13 34.95
N ASN A 563 2.29 -10.02 35.69
CA ASN A 563 1.31 -9.67 36.71
C ASN A 563 -0.03 -9.22 36.11
N LEU A 564 -0.01 -8.52 34.97
CA LEU A 564 -1.22 -8.18 34.21
C LEU A 564 -1.91 -9.44 33.66
N ILE A 565 -1.17 -10.38 33.08
CA ILE A 565 -1.71 -11.67 32.60
C ILE A 565 -2.34 -12.45 33.75
N SER A 566 -1.67 -12.50 34.91
CA SER A 566 -2.19 -13.15 36.11
C SER A 566 -3.52 -12.54 36.57
N THR A 567 -3.64 -11.21 36.49
CA THR A 567 -4.89 -10.49 36.81
C THR A 567 -6.03 -10.92 35.88
N VAL A 568 -5.76 -11.01 34.58
CA VAL A 568 -6.75 -11.43 33.56
C VAL A 568 -7.26 -12.85 33.86
N ASN A 569 -6.34 -13.78 34.16
CA ASN A 569 -6.67 -15.17 34.45
C ASN A 569 -7.49 -15.33 35.76
N LEU A 570 -7.15 -14.56 36.81
CA LEU A 570 -7.75 -14.71 38.13
C LEU A 570 -9.07 -13.93 38.28
N SER A 571 -9.22 -12.79 37.60
CA SER A 571 -10.39 -11.92 37.77
C SER A 571 -11.67 -12.54 37.20
N LYS A 572 -12.62 -12.89 38.07
CA LYS A 572 -13.96 -13.36 37.68
C LYS A 572 -14.69 -12.33 36.81
N LYS A 573 -14.48 -11.03 37.07
CA LYS A 573 -15.18 -9.94 36.38
C LYS A 573 -14.65 -9.72 34.97
N ILE A 574 -13.33 -9.84 34.76
CA ILE A 574 -12.74 -9.81 33.42
C ILE A 574 -13.25 -11.02 32.62
N ARG A 575 -13.18 -12.23 33.19
CA ARG A 575 -13.70 -13.44 32.54
C ARG A 575 -15.19 -13.39 32.21
N ALA A 576 -16.02 -12.82 33.09
CA ALA A 576 -17.46 -12.68 32.83
C ALA A 576 -17.75 -11.71 31.67
N ASN A 577 -17.07 -10.56 31.61
CA ASN A 577 -17.25 -9.61 30.51
C ASN A 577 -16.82 -10.23 29.17
N ILE A 578 -15.67 -10.90 29.19
CA ILE A 578 -15.16 -11.65 28.04
C ILE A 578 -16.15 -12.73 27.58
N SER A 579 -16.72 -13.52 28.52
CA SER A 579 -17.72 -14.54 28.19
C SER A 579 -18.93 -13.93 27.51
N SER A 580 -19.42 -12.78 28.00
CA SER A 580 -20.54 -12.06 27.39
C SER A 580 -20.27 -11.68 25.92
N LEU A 581 -19.07 -11.15 25.61
CA LEU A 581 -18.68 -10.81 24.24
C LEU A 581 -18.62 -12.05 23.32
N ALA A 582 -18.17 -13.16 23.88
CA ALA A 582 -18.11 -14.47 23.23
C ALA A 582 -19.52 -15.01 22.92
N ASP A 583 -20.45 -14.89 23.88
CA ASP A 583 -21.83 -15.36 23.76
C ASP A 583 -22.62 -14.56 22.72
N GLU A 584 -22.45 -13.23 22.69
CA GLU A 584 -23.04 -12.36 21.67
C GLU A 584 -22.59 -12.73 20.25
N THR A 585 -21.32 -13.13 20.12
CA THR A 585 -20.72 -13.55 18.87
C THR A 585 -21.28 -14.90 18.41
N HIS A 586 -21.36 -15.86 19.33
CA HIS A 586 -21.98 -17.15 19.06
C HIS A 586 -23.44 -17.00 18.63
N GLN A 587 -24.21 -16.20 19.37
CA GLN A 587 -25.61 -15.93 19.07
C GLN A 587 -25.77 -15.28 17.69
N PHE A 588 -24.94 -14.30 17.35
CA PHE A 588 -24.97 -13.68 16.02
C PHE A 588 -24.73 -14.69 14.88
N LEU A 589 -23.70 -15.51 15.00
CA LEU A 589 -23.36 -16.50 13.97
C LEU A 589 -24.44 -17.58 13.83
N ASN A 590 -25.03 -18.01 14.96
CA ASN A 590 -26.13 -18.95 14.96
C ASN A 590 -27.39 -18.33 14.32
N ASP A 591 -27.81 -17.15 14.75
CA ASP A 591 -29.06 -16.53 14.32
C ASP A 591 -29.05 -16.10 12.83
N ASN A 592 -27.88 -15.72 12.30
CA ASN A 592 -27.77 -15.20 10.92
C ASN A 592 -27.30 -16.26 9.91
N PHE A 593 -26.54 -17.27 10.35
CA PHE A 593 -25.88 -18.22 9.45
C PHE A 593 -26.03 -19.69 9.87
N ASN A 594 -26.72 -19.97 10.99
CA ASN A 594 -26.85 -21.32 11.57
C ASN A 594 -25.48 -21.99 11.84
N ILE A 595 -24.53 -21.19 12.31
CA ILE A 595 -23.15 -21.62 12.61
C ILE A 595 -22.98 -21.80 14.11
N GLU A 596 -22.74 -23.04 14.52
CA GLU A 596 -22.32 -23.35 15.89
C GLU A 596 -20.84 -22.97 16.06
N TRP A 597 -20.59 -21.80 16.64
CA TRP A 597 -19.26 -21.24 16.89
C TRP A 597 -18.93 -21.29 18.38
N SER A 598 -18.73 -22.49 18.93
CA SER A 598 -18.63 -22.68 20.39
C SER A 598 -17.26 -22.28 20.97
N ASN A 599 -17.25 -21.89 22.27
CA ASN A 599 -16.09 -21.41 23.01
C ASN A 599 -15.81 -22.32 24.21
N ASN A 600 -15.14 -23.45 24.00
CA ASN A 600 -14.48 -24.17 25.08
C ASN A 600 -12.97 -24.14 24.85
N PHE A 601 -12.30 -23.05 25.23
CA PHE A 601 -10.85 -23.07 25.29
C PHE A 601 -10.26 -22.22 26.42
N ASP A 602 -9.63 -22.93 27.36
CA ASP A 602 -8.58 -22.42 28.22
C ASP A 602 -7.19 -22.46 27.55
N HIS A 603 -6.97 -23.22 26.45
CA HIS A 603 -5.65 -23.32 25.78
C HIS A 603 -5.74 -23.77 24.32
N PHE A 604 -5.00 -23.14 23.39
CA PHE A 604 -4.84 -23.56 21.99
C PHE A 604 -4.48 -25.07 21.88
N SER A 605 -5.45 -25.98 21.67
CA SER A 605 -5.15 -27.38 21.38
C SER A 605 -5.14 -27.59 19.85
N SER A 606 -4.05 -27.18 19.21
CA SER A 606 -3.86 -27.26 17.76
C SER A 606 -3.85 -28.69 17.21
N LEU A 607 -3.59 -29.70 18.05
CA LEU A 607 -3.23 -31.05 17.56
C LEU A 607 -4.41 -31.95 17.11
N GLN A 608 -5.66 -31.66 17.47
CA GLN A 608 -6.79 -32.55 17.13
C GLN A 608 -7.46 -32.24 15.78
N ASN A 609 -7.38 -31.00 15.30
CA ASN A 609 -8.14 -30.56 14.12
C ASN A 609 -7.44 -30.83 12.77
N ASP A 610 -6.13 -31.10 12.77
CA ASP A 610 -5.30 -31.25 11.55
C ASP A 610 -5.68 -32.43 10.64
N SER A 611 -6.56 -33.32 11.12
CA SER A 611 -7.00 -34.53 10.40
C SER A 611 -8.28 -34.34 9.59
N VAL A 612 -9.00 -33.21 9.71
CA VAL A 612 -10.14 -32.90 8.84
C VAL A 612 -9.61 -32.60 7.43
N THR A 613 -10.24 -33.19 6.42
CA THR A 613 -9.76 -33.14 5.03
C THR A 613 -10.82 -32.63 4.07
N ILE A 614 -10.35 -32.04 2.97
CA ILE A 614 -11.17 -31.73 1.81
C ILE A 614 -11.18 -32.96 0.89
N GLN A 615 -12.33 -33.61 0.75
CA GLN A 615 -12.52 -34.79 -0.10
C GLN A 615 -12.59 -34.42 -1.58
N SER A 616 -13.34 -33.36 -1.90
CA SER A 616 -13.45 -32.86 -3.27
C SER A 616 -13.64 -31.33 -3.30
N VAL A 617 -13.14 -30.70 -4.35
CA VAL A 617 -13.42 -29.31 -4.73
C VAL A 617 -13.54 -29.26 -6.24
N PHE A 618 -14.56 -28.59 -6.76
CA PHE A 618 -14.75 -28.40 -8.20
C PHE A 618 -15.51 -27.10 -8.48
N VAL A 619 -15.42 -26.64 -9.71
CA VAL A 619 -16.11 -25.46 -10.22
C VAL A 619 -17.17 -25.85 -11.25
N ASP A 620 -18.19 -25.02 -11.43
CA ASP A 620 -19.31 -25.33 -12.34
C ASP A 620 -18.92 -25.26 -13.83
N LYS A 621 -17.89 -24.48 -14.17
CA LYS A 621 -17.37 -24.25 -15.52
C LYS A 621 -15.85 -24.18 -15.50
N GLU A 622 -15.20 -24.52 -16.61
CA GLU A 622 -13.75 -24.38 -16.79
C GLU A 622 -13.36 -23.01 -17.36
N ILE A 623 -14.24 -22.41 -18.20
CA ILE A 623 -14.03 -21.11 -18.85
C ILE A 623 -15.09 -20.12 -18.33
N TYR A 624 -14.63 -18.97 -17.84
CA TYR A 624 -15.48 -17.90 -17.31
C TYR A 624 -15.40 -16.63 -18.15
N ASN A 625 -16.52 -15.90 -18.19
CA ASN A 625 -16.59 -14.54 -18.71
C ASN A 625 -16.50 -13.51 -17.57
N ARG A 626 -16.22 -12.25 -17.95
CA ARG A 626 -16.20 -11.11 -17.01
C ARG A 626 -17.59 -10.92 -16.39
N GLY A 627 -17.65 -10.71 -15.07
CA GLY A 627 -18.91 -10.55 -14.35
C GLY A 627 -19.62 -11.86 -13.99
N ASP A 628 -19.14 -13.01 -14.48
CA ASP A 628 -19.72 -14.32 -14.14
C ASP A 628 -19.64 -14.59 -12.64
N LEU A 629 -20.61 -15.36 -12.16
CA LEU A 629 -20.59 -15.94 -10.83
C LEU A 629 -19.77 -17.24 -10.88
N LEU A 630 -18.58 -17.21 -10.28
CA LEU A 630 -17.72 -18.35 -10.04
C LEU A 630 -18.21 -19.11 -8.80
N ASN A 631 -18.55 -20.37 -9.00
CA ASN A 631 -19.09 -21.25 -7.99
C ASN A 631 -18.05 -22.33 -7.66
N ILE A 632 -17.52 -22.30 -6.43
CA ILE A 632 -16.55 -23.28 -5.94
C ILE A 632 -17.28 -24.21 -4.97
N ASN A 633 -17.58 -25.42 -5.42
CA ASN A 633 -18.25 -26.45 -4.60
C ASN A 633 -17.18 -27.27 -3.86
N PHE A 634 -17.47 -27.65 -2.61
CA PHE A 634 -16.54 -28.43 -1.79
C PHE A 634 -17.27 -29.46 -0.91
N GLN A 635 -16.54 -30.52 -0.57
CA GLN A 635 -16.94 -31.52 0.41
C GLN A 635 -15.80 -31.76 1.40
N ILE A 636 -16.11 -31.64 2.69
CA ILE A 636 -15.17 -31.88 3.79
C ILE A 636 -15.60 -33.11 4.60
N PHE A 637 -14.61 -33.79 5.19
CA PHE A 637 -14.84 -34.94 6.06
C PHE A 637 -13.99 -34.83 7.32
N ASN A 638 -14.61 -35.04 8.48
CA ASN A 638 -13.92 -35.18 9.75
C ASN A 638 -13.73 -36.67 10.11
N PRO A 639 -12.55 -37.26 9.86
CA PRO A 639 -12.28 -38.66 10.20
C PRO A 639 -11.96 -38.90 11.69
N THR A 640 -11.89 -37.84 12.50
CA THR A 640 -11.40 -37.95 13.88
C THR A 640 -12.46 -38.52 14.83
N GLN A 641 -12.00 -38.90 16.03
CA GLN A 641 -12.89 -39.39 17.10
C GLN A 641 -13.54 -38.25 17.91
N SER A 642 -13.22 -37.00 17.60
CA SER A 642 -13.72 -35.80 18.26
C SER A 642 -14.39 -34.85 17.26
N ASP A 643 -15.19 -33.92 17.77
CA ASP A 643 -15.70 -32.85 16.91
C ASP A 643 -14.58 -31.87 16.59
N ALA A 644 -14.57 -31.35 15.36
CA ALA A 644 -13.68 -30.27 14.96
C ALA A 644 -14.40 -28.94 15.13
N GLU A 645 -13.86 -28.07 15.98
CA GLU A 645 -14.47 -26.78 16.32
C GLU A 645 -13.83 -25.65 15.51
N ARG A 646 -14.60 -24.58 15.23
CA ARG A 646 -14.16 -23.36 14.52
C ARG A 646 -13.45 -23.65 13.19
N VAL A 647 -14.07 -24.51 12.39
CA VAL A 647 -13.62 -24.81 11.03
C VAL A 647 -14.07 -23.70 10.09
N SER A 648 -13.18 -23.29 9.19
CA SER A 648 -13.48 -22.41 8.06
C SER A 648 -12.81 -22.93 6.80
N ILE A 649 -13.34 -22.53 5.65
CA ILE A 649 -12.74 -22.83 4.35
C ILE A 649 -12.38 -21.53 3.67
N LEU A 650 -11.23 -21.51 3.01
CA LEU A 650 -10.72 -20.35 2.30
C LEU A 650 -10.36 -20.69 0.87
N ALA A 651 -10.69 -19.79 -0.04
CA ALA A 651 -10.31 -19.80 -1.43
C ALA A 651 -9.45 -18.58 -1.78
N LYS A 652 -8.30 -18.82 -2.41
CA LYS A 652 -7.38 -17.81 -2.94
C LYS A 652 -7.28 -17.96 -4.45
N ILE A 653 -7.51 -16.88 -5.21
CA ILE A 653 -7.35 -16.88 -6.66
C ILE A 653 -6.01 -16.21 -7.02
N ARG A 654 -5.09 -16.98 -7.59
CA ARG A 654 -3.80 -16.52 -8.13
C ARG A 654 -3.94 -16.08 -9.58
N GLY A 655 -3.10 -15.12 -9.98
CA GLY A 655 -3.06 -14.58 -11.35
C GLY A 655 -3.97 -13.37 -11.58
N LEU A 656 -4.83 -13.06 -10.60
CA LEU A 656 -5.73 -11.92 -10.62
C LEU A 656 -5.58 -11.15 -9.30
N ASN A 657 -5.79 -9.83 -9.32
CA ASN A 657 -5.72 -8.99 -8.11
C ASN A 657 -6.96 -9.22 -7.23
N PHE A 658 -7.04 -10.39 -6.58
CA PHE A 658 -8.16 -10.78 -5.73
C PHE A 658 -7.85 -10.86 -4.25
N ALA A 659 -8.87 -10.50 -3.47
CA ALA A 659 -8.97 -10.81 -2.05
C ALA A 659 -9.16 -12.31 -1.85
N MET A 660 -8.67 -12.82 -0.71
CA MET A 660 -9.02 -14.14 -0.23
C MET A 660 -10.50 -14.17 0.18
N TYR A 661 -11.14 -15.33 0.05
CA TYR A 661 -12.52 -15.55 0.45
C TYR A 661 -12.58 -16.66 1.49
N GLU A 662 -13.11 -16.35 2.66
CA GLU A 662 -13.30 -17.27 3.77
C GLU A 662 -14.79 -17.45 4.07
N ILE A 663 -15.22 -18.69 4.26
CA ILE A 663 -16.55 -19.06 4.75
C ILE A 663 -16.39 -19.80 6.08
N LEU A 664 -17.13 -19.35 7.09
CA LEU A 664 -17.17 -20.01 8.39
C LEU A 664 -18.05 -21.26 8.31
N LEU A 665 -17.51 -22.41 8.71
CA LEU A 665 -18.24 -23.67 8.79
C LEU A 665 -18.66 -24.01 10.23
N GLY A 666 -17.95 -23.46 11.23
CA GLY A 666 -18.19 -23.72 12.64
C GLY A 666 -17.79 -25.14 13.03
N LYS A 667 -18.64 -25.79 13.81
CA LYS A 667 -18.45 -27.18 14.24
C LYS A 667 -18.67 -28.18 13.09
N VAL A 668 -17.80 -29.19 13.03
CA VAL A 668 -17.91 -30.37 12.16
C VAL A 668 -17.78 -31.62 13.03
N LYS A 669 -18.88 -32.35 13.21
CA LYS A 669 -18.97 -33.48 14.12
C LYS A 669 -18.06 -34.63 13.70
N LYS A 670 -17.68 -35.47 14.66
CA LYS A 670 -16.93 -36.71 14.37
C LYS A 670 -17.64 -37.55 13.29
N GLY A 671 -16.92 -37.96 12.26
CA GLY A 671 -17.46 -38.73 11.14
C GLY A 671 -18.40 -37.97 10.19
N GLU A 672 -18.61 -36.67 10.38
CA GLU A 672 -19.49 -35.86 9.53
C GLU A 672 -18.85 -35.58 8.16
N VAL A 673 -19.66 -35.68 7.11
CA VAL A 673 -19.37 -35.14 5.78
C VAL A 673 -20.21 -33.88 5.59
N LYS A 674 -19.56 -32.75 5.36
CA LYS A 674 -20.23 -31.45 5.18
C LYS A 674 -19.95 -30.93 3.77
N ASN A 675 -21.01 -30.59 3.05
CA ASN A 675 -20.92 -30.02 1.71
C ASN A 675 -21.16 -28.51 1.79
N GLY A 676 -20.54 -27.76 0.88
CA GLY A 676 -20.78 -26.33 0.77
C GLY A 676 -20.35 -25.76 -0.57
N LYS A 677 -20.59 -24.46 -0.73
CA LYS A 677 -20.33 -23.71 -1.95
C LYS A 677 -19.84 -22.31 -1.59
N ILE A 678 -18.83 -21.82 -2.30
CA ILE A 678 -18.39 -20.42 -2.29
C ILE A 678 -18.84 -19.78 -3.60
N GLU A 679 -19.65 -18.72 -3.54
CA GLU A 679 -20.14 -17.99 -4.71
C GLU A 679 -19.41 -16.65 -4.84
N LEU A 680 -18.70 -16.45 -5.95
CA LEU A 680 -17.79 -15.33 -6.16
C LEU A 680 -18.14 -14.59 -7.44
N LYS A 681 -18.41 -13.29 -7.35
CA LYS A 681 -18.57 -12.46 -8.56
C LYS A 681 -17.21 -12.03 -9.09
N LEU A 682 -16.88 -12.44 -10.31
CA LEU A 682 -15.62 -12.07 -10.95
C LEU A 682 -15.68 -10.59 -11.46
N PRO A 683 -14.83 -9.66 -10.98
CA PRO A 683 -14.73 -8.29 -11.49
C PRO A 683 -14.24 -8.22 -12.92
N ASN A 684 -14.42 -7.03 -13.48
CA ASN A 684 -14.00 -6.67 -14.81
C ASN A 684 -12.48 -6.48 -14.88
N ILE A 685 -11.72 -7.58 -14.94
CA ILE A 685 -10.27 -7.56 -15.17
C ILE A 685 -9.99 -7.86 -16.65
N ASN A 686 -9.11 -7.07 -17.27
CA ASN A 686 -8.69 -7.27 -18.65
C ASN A 686 -7.47 -8.19 -18.72
N SER A 687 -7.69 -9.49 -18.50
CA SER A 687 -6.66 -10.52 -18.61
C SER A 687 -7.24 -11.78 -19.23
N SER A 688 -6.57 -12.33 -20.23
CA SER A 688 -6.79 -13.69 -20.77
C SER A 688 -5.94 -14.73 -20.02
N THR A 689 -5.25 -14.32 -18.95
CA THR A 689 -4.36 -15.19 -18.20
C THR A 689 -5.17 -16.20 -17.40
N PRO A 690 -4.90 -17.51 -17.53
CA PRO A 690 -5.48 -18.51 -16.66
C PRO A 690 -5.28 -18.14 -15.18
N ALA A 691 -6.30 -18.40 -14.36
CA ALA A 691 -6.19 -18.24 -12.92
C ALA A 691 -6.19 -19.59 -12.23
N VAL A 692 -5.57 -19.61 -11.06
CA VAL A 692 -5.49 -20.81 -10.23
C VAL A 692 -6.15 -20.52 -8.90
N ILE A 693 -7.12 -21.35 -8.52
CA ILE A 693 -7.86 -21.25 -7.27
C ILE A 693 -7.30 -22.28 -6.30
N ASP A 694 -6.80 -21.82 -5.17
CA ASP A 694 -6.34 -22.68 -4.08
C ASP A 694 -7.35 -22.65 -2.94
N VAL A 695 -7.83 -23.81 -2.55
CA VAL A 695 -8.86 -23.99 -1.52
C VAL A 695 -8.31 -24.81 -0.37
N GLY A 696 -8.45 -24.33 0.87
CA GLY A 696 -7.92 -24.99 2.06
C GLY A 696 -8.75 -24.71 3.31
N LEU A 697 -8.50 -25.50 4.36
CA LEU A 697 -9.17 -25.38 5.66
C LEU A 697 -8.34 -24.58 6.66
N LEU A 698 -9.03 -23.83 7.51
CA LEU A 698 -8.47 -23.23 8.71
C LEU A 698 -9.19 -23.73 9.96
N PHE A 699 -8.43 -23.88 11.03
CA PHE A 699 -8.91 -24.26 12.36
C PHE A 699 -8.56 -23.18 13.36
N SER A 700 -9.58 -22.54 13.95
CA SER A 700 -9.38 -21.39 14.86
C SER A 700 -8.50 -20.29 14.24
N GLY A 701 -8.66 -20.03 12.94
CA GLY A 701 -7.82 -19.08 12.21
C GLY A 701 -6.36 -19.52 12.08
N VAL A 702 -6.10 -20.83 11.96
CA VAL A 702 -4.78 -21.37 11.59
C VAL A 702 -4.91 -22.29 10.39
N TRP A 703 -4.09 -22.05 9.37
CA TRP A 703 -4.13 -22.78 8.09
C TRP A 703 -3.61 -24.21 8.21
N ASN A 704 -4.37 -25.17 7.68
CA ASN A 704 -3.87 -26.53 7.48
C ASN A 704 -3.33 -26.71 6.06
N LYS A 705 -2.00 -26.59 5.90
CA LYS A 705 -1.32 -26.72 4.59
C LYS A 705 -1.60 -28.07 3.90
N LYS A 706 -1.87 -29.13 4.65
CA LYS A 706 -2.16 -30.47 4.08
C LYS A 706 -3.54 -30.58 3.45
N SER A 707 -4.43 -29.63 3.73
CA SER A 707 -5.81 -29.64 3.20
C SER A 707 -5.95 -29.02 1.81
N ILE A 708 -4.90 -28.39 1.27
CA ILE A 708 -4.97 -27.59 0.05
C ILE A 708 -5.35 -28.44 -1.17
N LYS A 709 -6.33 -27.95 -1.91
CA LYS A 709 -6.70 -28.41 -3.26
C LYS A 709 -6.61 -27.24 -4.22
N THR A 710 -6.23 -27.52 -5.47
CA THR A 710 -6.01 -26.49 -6.48
C THR A 710 -6.85 -26.79 -7.72
N ILE A 711 -7.47 -25.75 -8.29
CA ILE A 711 -8.30 -25.81 -9.48
C ILE A 711 -7.82 -24.73 -10.45
N ALA A 712 -7.70 -25.06 -11.74
CA ALA A 712 -7.42 -24.06 -12.78
C ALA A 712 -8.74 -23.60 -13.43
N ILE A 713 -8.81 -22.32 -13.76
CA ILE A 713 -9.89 -21.72 -14.55
C ILE A 713 -9.30 -20.83 -15.64
N ASP A 714 -9.98 -20.77 -16.78
CA ASP A 714 -9.60 -19.93 -17.91
C ASP A 714 -10.56 -18.75 -18.12
N PHE A 715 -10.05 -17.68 -18.72
CA PHE A 715 -10.83 -16.49 -19.05
C PHE A 715 -10.87 -16.27 -20.55
N GLN A 716 -12.06 -15.97 -21.06
CA GLN A 716 -12.20 -15.57 -22.46
C GLN A 716 -11.84 -14.08 -22.63
N GLU A 717 -10.96 -13.77 -23.59
CA GLU A 717 -10.61 -12.38 -23.93
C GLU A 717 -11.82 -11.66 -24.54
N LYS A 718 -12.22 -10.53 -23.95
CA LYS A 718 -13.28 -9.66 -24.47
C LYS A 718 -12.67 -8.33 -24.91
N GLN A 719 -12.79 -8.01 -26.20
CA GLN A 719 -12.47 -6.69 -26.74
C GLN A 719 -13.32 -5.63 -26.03
N MET A 720 -12.69 -4.53 -25.65
CA MET A 720 -13.35 -3.43 -24.92
C MET A 720 -13.70 -2.31 -25.88
N ALA A 721 -14.82 -1.67 -25.62
CA ALA A 721 -15.24 -0.52 -26.38
C ALA A 721 -14.49 0.74 -25.97
N GLU A 722 -14.43 1.66 -26.92
CA GLU A 722 -13.89 3.00 -26.78
C GLU A 722 -15.02 3.98 -27.04
N ILE A 723 -14.97 5.10 -26.33
CA ILE A 723 -16.07 6.02 -26.24
C ILE A 723 -15.58 7.46 -26.40
N ALA A 724 -16.39 8.26 -27.08
CA ALA A 724 -16.23 9.70 -27.21
C ALA A 724 -17.55 10.39 -26.88
N ALA A 725 -17.48 11.61 -26.36
CA ALA A 725 -18.66 12.37 -25.96
C ALA A 725 -18.56 13.83 -26.38
N ASP A 726 -19.69 14.42 -26.77
CA ASP A 726 -19.83 15.84 -27.10
C ASP A 726 -21.12 16.39 -26.49
N ILE A 727 -21.15 17.68 -26.14
CA ILE A 727 -22.36 18.36 -25.63
C ILE A 727 -22.65 19.62 -26.42
N ARG A 728 -23.93 19.82 -26.76
CA ARG A 728 -24.41 21.02 -27.43
C ARG A 728 -25.77 21.47 -26.90
N LEU A 729 -26.02 22.76 -27.01
CA LEU A 729 -27.31 23.34 -26.73
C LEU A 729 -28.19 23.23 -27.98
N VAL A 730 -29.35 22.57 -27.88
CA VAL A 730 -30.17 22.20 -29.06
C VAL A 730 -31.55 22.87 -29.12
N SER A 731 -32.06 23.36 -28.01
CA SER A 731 -33.28 24.17 -28.00
C SER A 731 -33.33 25.08 -26.79
N GLU A 732 -33.86 26.27 -26.99
CA GLU A 732 -33.93 27.39 -26.05
C GLU A 732 -35.37 27.92 -26.04
N HIS A 733 -35.94 28.12 -24.86
CA HIS A 733 -37.29 28.66 -24.68
C HIS A 733 -37.26 29.77 -23.63
N GLY A 734 -37.51 31.00 -24.08
CA GLY A 734 -37.60 32.19 -23.23
C GLY A 734 -36.41 33.14 -23.36
N GLY A 735 -35.30 32.73 -23.97
CA GLY A 735 -34.16 33.59 -24.30
C GLY A 735 -34.31 34.32 -25.64
N LYS A 736 -33.45 35.33 -25.84
CA LYS A 736 -33.38 36.19 -27.03
C LYS A 736 -32.23 35.83 -27.96
N VAL A 737 -31.18 35.17 -27.45
CA VAL A 737 -29.95 34.85 -28.20
C VAL A 737 -29.81 33.35 -28.40
N LEU A 738 -29.89 32.91 -29.65
CA LEU A 738 -29.71 31.51 -30.02
C LEU A 738 -28.29 30.99 -29.67
N GLY A 739 -28.24 29.82 -29.05
CA GLY A 739 -27.02 29.10 -28.66
C GLY A 739 -26.37 29.60 -27.38
N LYS A 740 -27.06 30.44 -26.60
CA LYS A 740 -26.59 30.93 -25.29
C LYS A 740 -27.70 30.85 -24.27
N LEU A 741 -27.41 30.23 -23.13
CA LEU A 741 -28.35 30.20 -22.00
C LEU A 741 -28.48 31.59 -21.36
N GLU A 742 -29.72 32.06 -21.18
CA GLU A 742 -30.07 33.28 -20.45
C GLU A 742 -30.64 32.99 -19.05
N ALA A 743 -30.67 33.99 -18.16
CA ALA A 743 -31.25 33.82 -16.83
C ALA A 743 -32.75 33.49 -16.92
N LYS A 744 -33.19 32.52 -16.11
CA LYS A 744 -34.57 31.97 -16.09
C LYS A 744 -35.00 31.31 -17.40
N GLU A 745 -34.09 31.10 -18.34
CA GLU A 745 -34.37 30.40 -19.58
C GLU A 745 -34.36 28.88 -19.38
N TYR A 746 -35.28 28.20 -20.07
CA TYR A 746 -35.24 26.76 -20.21
C TYR A 746 -34.52 26.38 -21.49
N ALA A 747 -33.51 25.53 -21.37
CA ALA A 747 -32.83 24.97 -22.52
C ALA A 747 -32.74 23.44 -22.43
N LYS A 748 -32.42 22.85 -23.57
CA LYS A 748 -32.18 21.41 -23.70
C LYS A 748 -30.77 21.20 -24.22
N LEU A 749 -30.00 20.42 -23.48
CA LEU A 749 -28.67 19.95 -23.85
C LEU A 749 -28.83 18.63 -24.60
N ALA A 750 -28.14 18.48 -25.71
CA ALA A 750 -27.92 17.20 -26.37
C ALA A 750 -26.50 16.73 -26.06
N ILE A 751 -26.39 15.54 -25.49
CA ILE A 751 -25.11 14.89 -25.23
C ILE A 751 -25.03 13.72 -26.19
N SER A 752 -24.11 13.81 -27.13
CA SER A 752 -23.84 12.75 -28.10
C SER A 752 -22.77 11.84 -27.54
N VAL A 753 -23.08 10.54 -27.48
CA VAL A 753 -22.20 9.48 -27.00
C VAL A 753 -21.89 8.57 -28.17
N THR A 754 -20.63 8.55 -28.60
CA THR A 754 -20.17 7.81 -29.77
C THR A 754 -19.39 6.58 -29.35
N ASN A 755 -19.75 5.42 -29.89
CA ASN A 755 -18.93 4.22 -29.82
C ASN A 755 -17.85 4.27 -30.91
N SER A 756 -16.61 4.57 -30.55
CA SER A 756 -15.49 4.63 -31.50
C SER A 756 -14.82 3.29 -31.73
N SER A 757 -15.32 2.21 -31.14
CA SER A 757 -14.76 0.87 -31.26
C SER A 757 -15.49 -0.03 -32.24
N GLN A 758 -14.99 -1.26 -32.39
CA GLN A 758 -15.59 -2.34 -33.17
C GLN A 758 -16.53 -3.24 -32.35
N VAL A 759 -16.76 -2.93 -31.07
CA VAL A 759 -17.55 -3.75 -30.14
C VAL A 759 -18.83 -3.01 -29.77
N GLU A 760 -19.98 -3.68 -29.77
CA GLU A 760 -21.23 -3.10 -29.28
C GLU A 760 -21.15 -2.81 -27.77
N MET A 761 -21.54 -1.60 -27.36
CA MET A 761 -21.65 -1.23 -25.95
C MET A 761 -23.06 -1.45 -25.46
N LYS A 762 -23.23 -1.98 -24.25
CA LYS A 762 -24.52 -2.19 -23.59
C LYS A 762 -24.58 -1.45 -22.26
N ASP A 763 -25.81 -1.15 -21.83
CA ASP A 763 -26.13 -0.55 -20.54
C ASP A 763 -25.26 0.68 -20.22
N VAL A 764 -25.13 1.58 -21.20
CA VAL A 764 -24.28 2.77 -21.09
C VAL A 764 -24.97 3.80 -20.20
N SER A 765 -24.44 4.01 -19.00
CA SER A 765 -24.90 5.01 -18.05
C SER A 765 -24.21 6.33 -18.33
N VAL A 766 -24.99 7.37 -18.60
CA VAL A 766 -24.49 8.74 -18.79
C VAL A 766 -25.04 9.59 -17.66
N GLU A 767 -24.17 10.29 -16.95
CA GLU A 767 -24.52 11.18 -15.85
C GLU A 767 -23.93 12.59 -16.08
N VAL A 768 -24.74 13.61 -15.86
CA VAL A 768 -24.37 15.03 -16.00
C VAL A 768 -24.31 15.69 -14.62
N LEU A 769 -23.16 16.29 -14.32
CA LEU A 769 -22.87 16.93 -13.05
C LEU A 769 -22.91 18.45 -13.22
N ASN A 770 -23.64 19.11 -12.32
CA ASN A 770 -23.62 20.56 -12.22
C ASN A 770 -22.33 21.02 -11.51
N LEU A 771 -21.40 21.59 -12.28
CA LEU A 771 -20.17 22.22 -11.78
C LEU A 771 -20.28 23.75 -11.71
N ALA A 772 -21.44 24.30 -12.05
CA ALA A 772 -21.68 25.72 -12.20
C ALA A 772 -22.38 26.36 -10.98
N GLY A 773 -22.85 25.58 -10.00
CA GLY A 773 -23.54 26.12 -8.82
C GLY A 773 -25.00 26.48 -9.08
N LYS A 774 -25.55 27.44 -8.33
CA LYS A 774 -26.97 27.83 -8.43
C LYS A 774 -27.31 28.68 -9.66
N GLN A 775 -26.33 29.05 -10.50
CA GLN A 775 -26.59 29.73 -11.77
C GLN A 775 -27.35 28.84 -12.76
N ILE A 776 -27.32 27.51 -12.58
CA ILE A 776 -28.16 26.59 -13.35
C ILE A 776 -28.77 25.51 -12.45
N ALA A 777 -29.90 24.96 -12.91
CA ALA A 777 -30.45 23.72 -12.39
C ALA A 777 -30.53 22.69 -13.52
N LEU A 778 -30.07 21.47 -13.25
CA LEU A 778 -30.22 20.34 -14.17
C LEU A 778 -31.48 19.54 -13.78
N GLY A 779 -32.25 19.14 -14.80
CA GLY A 779 -33.37 18.21 -14.69
C GLY A 779 -32.90 16.77 -14.46
N GLU A 780 -33.38 15.81 -15.24
CA GLU A 780 -32.93 14.42 -15.15
C GLU A 780 -31.44 14.31 -15.50
N ARG A 781 -30.61 13.93 -14.51
CA ARG A 781 -29.15 13.99 -14.60
C ARG A 781 -28.52 12.70 -15.07
N GLN A 782 -29.26 11.60 -15.06
CA GLN A 782 -28.74 10.28 -15.39
C GLN A 782 -29.66 9.64 -16.42
N LYS A 783 -29.06 9.04 -17.45
CA LYS A 783 -29.80 8.27 -18.44
C LYS A 783 -29.07 6.99 -18.77
N LEU A 784 -29.83 5.91 -18.91
CA LEU A 784 -29.32 4.62 -19.38
C LEU A 784 -29.62 4.50 -20.87
N ILE A 785 -28.59 4.21 -21.66
CA ILE A 785 -28.69 3.86 -23.06
C ILE A 785 -28.52 2.34 -23.16
N PRO A 786 -29.55 1.59 -23.59
CA PRO A 786 -29.51 0.13 -23.60
C PRO A 786 -28.36 -0.46 -24.41
N TRP A 787 -28.06 0.12 -25.58
CA TRP A 787 -26.90 -0.25 -26.37
C TRP A 787 -26.49 0.86 -27.35
N ILE A 788 -25.22 0.84 -27.79
CA ILE A 788 -24.67 1.69 -28.85
C ILE A 788 -23.83 0.81 -29.79
N SER A 789 -24.28 0.65 -31.04
CA SER A 789 -23.57 -0.16 -32.04
C SER A 789 -22.22 0.46 -32.44
N PRO A 790 -21.26 -0.35 -32.94
CA PRO A 790 -19.97 0.14 -33.43
C PRO A 790 -20.09 1.31 -34.42
N GLY A 791 -19.31 2.37 -34.19
CA GLY A 791 -19.31 3.58 -35.03
C GLY A 791 -20.59 4.42 -34.99
N ARG A 792 -21.57 4.08 -34.14
CA ARG A 792 -22.81 4.85 -33.98
C ARG A 792 -22.73 5.79 -32.80
N SER A 793 -23.60 6.80 -32.83
CA SER A 793 -23.77 7.76 -31.74
C SER A 793 -25.21 7.75 -31.28
N GLU A 794 -25.40 7.76 -29.97
CA GLU A 794 -26.70 7.98 -29.36
C GLU A 794 -26.73 9.37 -28.73
N VAL A 795 -27.89 10.03 -28.76
CA VAL A 795 -28.06 11.38 -28.22
C VAL A 795 -29.03 11.35 -27.08
N ILE A 796 -28.54 11.67 -25.89
CA ILE A 796 -29.40 11.92 -24.74
C ILE A 796 -29.69 13.40 -24.63
N HIS A 797 -30.82 13.72 -24.02
CA HIS A 797 -31.19 15.09 -23.78
C HIS A 797 -31.37 15.34 -22.29
N VAL A 798 -30.80 16.45 -21.82
CA VAL A 798 -30.89 16.88 -20.42
C VAL A 798 -31.45 18.29 -20.40
N GLU A 799 -32.50 18.48 -19.62
CA GLU A 799 -33.08 19.79 -19.40
C GLU A 799 -32.19 20.61 -18.46
N ILE A 800 -31.99 21.87 -18.81
CA ILE A 800 -31.25 22.84 -18.02
C ILE A 800 -32.09 24.10 -17.87
N LEU A 801 -32.13 24.63 -16.66
CA LEU A 801 -32.81 25.88 -16.33
C LEU A 801 -31.76 26.89 -15.88
N GLY A 802 -31.69 28.03 -16.56
CA GLY A 802 -30.98 29.21 -16.09
C GLY A 802 -31.55 29.65 -14.74
N GLY A 803 -30.67 29.88 -13.77
CA GLY A 803 -31.05 30.36 -12.45
C GLY A 803 -31.62 31.78 -12.50
N ARG A 804 -31.82 32.38 -11.32
CA ARG A 804 -32.29 33.78 -11.25
C ARG A 804 -31.34 34.76 -11.93
N SER A 805 -30.05 34.42 -11.94
CA SER A 805 -28.97 35.17 -12.57
C SER A 805 -27.92 34.24 -13.14
N LEU A 806 -27.33 34.65 -14.27
CA LEU A 806 -26.16 34.00 -14.88
C LEU A 806 -24.96 34.92 -14.78
N VAL A 807 -23.85 34.38 -14.28
CA VAL A 807 -22.62 35.16 -14.00
C VAL A 807 -21.40 34.62 -14.74
N SER A 808 -21.55 33.53 -15.50
CA SER A 808 -20.48 32.90 -16.28
C SER A 808 -20.82 32.85 -17.77
N LYS A 809 -19.91 33.33 -18.63
CA LYS A 809 -20.04 33.16 -20.10
C LYS A 809 -19.83 31.71 -20.54
N LYS A 810 -19.02 30.96 -19.79
CA LYS A 810 -18.77 29.54 -20.00
C LYS A 810 -19.24 28.80 -18.75
N ILE A 811 -20.34 28.08 -18.87
CA ILE A 811 -20.98 27.37 -17.76
C ILE A 811 -20.44 25.93 -17.75
N PRO A 812 -19.69 25.52 -16.72
CA PRO A 812 -19.07 24.19 -16.68
C PRO A 812 -20.06 23.09 -16.28
N LEU A 813 -19.99 21.98 -16.98
CA LEU A 813 -20.74 20.75 -16.74
C LEU A 813 -19.78 19.56 -16.75
N GLY A 814 -19.95 18.63 -15.81
CA GLY A 814 -19.23 17.36 -15.82
C GLY A 814 -20.04 16.30 -16.55
N VAL A 815 -19.41 15.49 -17.39
CA VAL A 815 -20.04 14.33 -18.04
C VAL A 815 -19.29 13.07 -17.60
N TYR A 816 -20.05 12.14 -17.01
CA TYR A 816 -19.58 10.83 -16.60
C TYR A 816 -20.24 9.78 -17.47
N ILE A 817 -19.46 8.93 -18.13
CA ILE A 817 -20.00 7.81 -18.91
C ILE A 817 -19.36 6.51 -18.47
N ASP A 818 -20.20 5.52 -18.22
CA ASP A 818 -19.78 4.22 -17.69
C ASP A 818 -20.58 3.08 -18.32
N SER A 819 -19.92 1.94 -18.48
CA SER A 819 -20.50 0.71 -19.01
C SER A 819 -19.61 -0.45 -18.61
N SER A 820 -20.20 -1.64 -18.47
CA SER A 820 -19.42 -2.88 -18.32
C SER A 820 -18.52 -3.20 -19.52
N ASP A 821 -18.75 -2.54 -20.67
CA ASP A 821 -18.05 -2.80 -21.92
C ASP A 821 -16.86 -1.86 -22.18
N ILE A 822 -16.61 -0.86 -21.33
CA ILE A 822 -15.46 0.05 -21.45
C ILE A 822 -14.40 -0.20 -20.36
N MET A 823 -13.14 0.12 -20.64
CA MET A 823 -12.03 -0.16 -19.69
C MET A 823 -12.03 0.74 -18.45
N LYS A 824 -12.35 2.01 -18.63
CA LYS A 824 -12.46 2.99 -17.56
C LYS A 824 -13.61 3.93 -17.90
N PRO A 825 -14.35 4.41 -16.89
CA PRO A 825 -15.35 5.44 -17.11
C PRO A 825 -14.74 6.69 -17.75
N GLN A 826 -15.43 7.25 -18.74
CA GLN A 826 -15.07 8.54 -19.34
C GLN A 826 -15.54 9.67 -18.43
N LYS A 827 -14.68 10.66 -18.22
CA LYS A 827 -14.91 11.81 -17.34
C LYS A 827 -14.41 13.07 -18.01
N ASP A 828 -15.32 13.91 -18.47
CA ASP A 828 -14.98 15.17 -19.14
C ASP A 828 -15.64 16.37 -18.47
N VAL A 829 -14.96 17.51 -18.51
CA VAL A 829 -15.57 18.81 -18.26
C VAL A 829 -15.87 19.46 -19.59
N MET A 830 -17.14 19.78 -19.80
CA MET A 830 -17.61 20.47 -20.99
C MET A 830 -18.23 21.81 -20.60
N PHE A 831 -18.33 22.71 -21.57
CA PHE A 831 -18.83 24.06 -21.34
C PHE A 831 -19.95 24.39 -22.31
N ILE A 832 -20.99 25.05 -21.81
CA ILE A 832 -22.00 25.71 -22.64
C ILE A 832 -21.83 27.22 -22.54
N ASP A 833 -22.24 27.92 -23.59
CA ASP A 833 -22.22 29.37 -23.61
C ASP A 833 -23.42 29.95 -22.84
N GLY A 834 -23.14 30.91 -21.96
CA GLY A 834 -24.13 31.66 -21.20
C GLY A 834 -24.07 33.15 -21.52
N LEU A 835 -25.19 33.83 -21.37
CA LEU A 835 -25.27 35.29 -21.41
C LEU A 835 -25.29 35.80 -19.97
N ILE A 836 -24.26 36.55 -19.59
CA ILE A 836 -24.20 37.21 -18.28
C ILE A 836 -25.25 38.32 -18.25
N ASP A 837 -25.96 38.44 -17.13
CA ASP A 837 -26.95 39.50 -16.86
C ASP A 837 -26.41 40.92 -17.06
#